data_AF-A0A498M7X7-F1
#
_entry.id   AF-A0A498M7X7-F1
#
_cell.length_a   1.000
_cell.length_b   1.000
_cell.length_c   1.000
_cell.angle_alpha   90.00
_cell.angle_beta   90.00
_cell.angle_gamma   90.00
#
_symmetry.space_group_name_H-M   'P 1'
#
loop_
_entity.id
_entity.type
_entity.pdbx_description
1 polymer ?
#
loop_
_entity_poly.entity_id
_entity_poly.type
_entity_poly.pdbx_seq_one_letter_code
_entity_poly.pdbx_strand_id
1 'polypeptide(L)'
;MIGGDAARGTLEAPEAGNTNTRMSRRDSTDDSLKYVLGILRSLYPLVQTLEEFADGLVFSDGRKPLLVEEKDGARVKKLTRGLIVCAFTPLQQLRVPAQLSTLTEVLAFTLNHIKRKKLRNVLGFGYQCSDVTACSDPFRFHGDVSQTAASISTSELWKRINQRLGTEVTRYLLQDCAVFATVPPSCLLQVCGEPVYDLLLPRTWSGFFLDGGAAPTSFGVTRKTPAAAMRMKAVRDDKKIVSKKRAREEEIDGKREDRPVVKRRRLTMDETDGSPNTRKPESHGSQSWKSADQPSPRPSRCSIRVLSMLYGGRGLKGFLLNRKLKGGVGGARRLQGADLVRIIFLQSESNVFDGQAKFRKLPKRYFAMVPLFARLLRQHRKCPYTLFLRRKCSVNPETEDMESLLKSHSSPYRVYLFVRECLRYVVPEELWGSEENQLHFLSNVKNFLRLGKFERLPLIQLMWKMKVKACQWLGLKKRHCASEHRYREWIFGQFLGWMLNSYVIGLVKALFYVTESMGQKHTLRFYRGEVWNKLQEMAFRVHLSKGQWRALSPSQALKFPKTTVTSRIRFIPKVNSMRPITRLAGPRESLQHFQSGVRLLQNVLSACVREAPGPMGSTVWGWQDIHRVLKEFSPQQKNSPRPLYFVKVDVSGAYDSLPHQKLVEVLGEVLSPFAEQSFFVRQYARVWNDPNLGLRKHFCTKAEMSEPLNMKGFIVDEQDSGTLHDAILVERHSSEVRGGDVFQFFQKMLSSYIIHHDNKMFRQVCGIPQGASVSALLCNLCYGHMENSLLKGIAKGGCLMRLVDDFLLITPHLSKATEFLTTLLAGVPDYGCKINPQKVAVNFPVCQEWLDSGVSVLPSCCLFPWCGLLLDTRTLDVYKDYSRYDGLSLRYSLTLSSAHSPAAVMKKLLSVLSLKCTDIFLDLKMNSVEAVYRSLYKLILLQALRFHACVKSLPLGQNVESNPWFFLKMIWTMARVTNRLIRHINKGTSAAF
;
A
#
# COMPACT_ATOMS: atom_id res chain seq x y z
N MET A 1 -27.35 -1.17 -79.44
CA MET A 1 -28.81 -1.08 -79.22
C MET A 1 -29.05 -0.94 -77.74
N ILE A 2 -29.58 0.23 -77.36
CA ILE A 2 -30.47 0.52 -76.21
C ILE A 2 -29.88 0.15 -74.83
N GLY A 3 -29.31 1.08 -74.04
CA GLY A 3 -29.94 2.24 -73.36
C GLY A 3 -30.04 1.88 -71.87
N GLY A 4 -29.87 2.73 -70.84
CA GLY A 4 -29.61 4.14 -70.65
C GLY A 4 -29.68 4.42 -69.13
N ASP A 5 -29.06 5.52 -68.70
CA ASP A 5 -29.31 6.35 -67.51
C ASP A 5 -28.88 5.98 -66.06
N ALA A 6 -27.77 6.63 -65.66
CA ALA A 6 -27.64 7.68 -64.64
C ALA A 6 -28.11 7.47 -63.17
N ALA A 7 -27.17 7.59 -62.20
CA ALA A 7 -26.93 8.81 -61.41
C ALA A 7 -26.03 8.62 -60.16
N ARG A 8 -25.01 9.50 -60.05
CA ARG A 8 -24.33 10.10 -58.87
C ARG A 8 -24.12 9.32 -57.56
N GLY A 9 -22.84 9.24 -57.14
CA GLY A 9 -22.45 9.04 -55.74
C GLY A 9 -20.93 9.08 -55.52
N THR A 10 -20.46 10.11 -54.84
CA THR A 10 -19.13 10.33 -54.20
C THR A 10 -18.33 9.07 -53.84
N LEU A 11 -17.06 8.98 -54.28
CA LEU A 11 -16.09 7.99 -53.81
C LEU A 11 -15.10 8.63 -52.82
N GLU A 12 -15.25 8.19 -51.57
CA GLU A 12 -14.37 8.40 -50.44
C GLU A 12 -13.05 7.61 -50.58
N ALA A 13 -12.04 8.12 -49.88
CA ALA A 13 -10.70 7.56 -49.75
C ALA A 13 -10.70 6.18 -49.06
N PRO A 14 -9.77 5.26 -49.42
CA PRO A 14 -9.71 3.94 -48.84
C PRO A 14 -9.16 3.96 -47.41
N GLU A 15 -9.93 3.33 -46.52
CA GLU A 15 -9.65 3.10 -45.11
C GLU A 15 -8.31 2.38 -44.87
N ALA A 16 -7.63 2.83 -43.81
CA ALA A 16 -6.39 2.27 -43.32
C ALA A 16 -6.56 0.81 -42.84
N GLY A 17 -5.78 -0.07 -43.46
CA GLY A 17 -5.70 -1.50 -43.13
C GLY A 17 -5.29 -1.76 -41.68
N ASN A 18 -6.25 -2.30 -40.94
CA ASN A 18 -6.16 -2.75 -39.56
C ASN A 18 -5.33 -4.06 -39.50
N THR A 19 -4.08 -4.02 -39.02
CA THR A 19 -3.26 -5.23 -38.82
C THR A 19 -3.66 -5.94 -37.52
N ASN A 20 -4.78 -6.65 -37.61
CA ASN A 20 -5.39 -7.43 -36.57
C ASN A 20 -5.05 -8.91 -36.79
N THR A 21 -4.14 -9.52 -36.02
CA THR A 21 -4.13 -10.98 -35.73
C THR A 21 -3.03 -11.37 -34.73
N ARG A 22 -3.44 -11.73 -33.49
CA ARG A 22 -3.15 -13.05 -32.87
C ARG A 22 -3.57 -13.08 -31.39
N MET A 23 -4.84 -13.43 -31.16
CA MET A 23 -5.25 -14.56 -30.32
C MET A 23 -6.70 -14.89 -30.73
N SER A 24 -6.87 -15.47 -31.92
CA SER A 24 -8.17 -15.99 -32.33
C SER A 24 -8.43 -17.36 -31.69
N ARG A 25 -9.64 -17.47 -31.15
CA ARG A 25 -10.45 -18.67 -30.89
C ARG A 25 -9.97 -19.61 -29.77
N ARG A 26 -10.51 -19.37 -28.58
CA ARG A 26 -10.99 -20.46 -27.70
C ARG A 26 -12.51 -20.56 -27.89
N ASP A 27 -12.92 -21.46 -28.78
CA ASP A 27 -14.31 -21.90 -28.88
C ASP A 27 -14.60 -22.88 -27.74
N SER A 28 -15.06 -22.34 -26.62
CA SER A 28 -16.03 -22.92 -25.68
C SER A 28 -16.15 -21.95 -24.52
N THR A 29 -17.35 -21.42 -24.29
CA THR A 29 -17.62 -20.42 -23.23
C THR A 29 -17.38 -20.93 -21.81
N ASP A 30 -17.11 -22.23 -21.65
CA ASP A 30 -16.93 -22.88 -20.35
C ASP A 30 -15.46 -22.89 -19.87
N ASP A 31 -14.50 -22.94 -20.81
CA ASP A 31 -13.07 -22.95 -20.46
C ASP A 31 -12.54 -21.55 -20.09
N SER A 32 -13.26 -20.48 -20.45
CA SER A 32 -12.82 -19.09 -20.22
C SER A 32 -13.05 -18.60 -18.78
N LEU A 33 -14.05 -19.12 -18.06
CA LEU A 33 -14.33 -18.76 -16.66
C LEU A 33 -13.60 -19.64 -15.64
N LYS A 34 -12.92 -20.70 -16.09
CA LYS A 34 -12.21 -21.67 -15.25
C LYS A 34 -11.22 -21.03 -14.27
N TYR A 35 -10.51 -19.99 -14.70
CA TYR A 35 -9.52 -19.30 -13.88
C TYR A 35 -10.15 -18.54 -12.72
N VAL A 36 -11.20 -17.75 -12.99
CA VAL A 36 -11.92 -16.97 -11.96
C VAL A 36 -12.74 -17.85 -11.03
N LEU A 37 -13.31 -18.94 -11.51
CA LEU A 37 -13.94 -19.97 -10.66
C LEU A 37 -12.92 -20.67 -9.76
N GLY A 38 -11.70 -20.92 -10.26
CA GLY A 38 -10.59 -21.41 -9.46
C GLY A 38 -10.22 -20.47 -8.30
N ILE A 39 -10.31 -19.15 -8.50
CA ILE A 39 -10.13 -18.17 -7.43
C ILE A 39 -11.22 -18.33 -6.37
N LEU A 40 -12.49 -18.37 -6.76
CA LEU A 40 -13.60 -18.51 -5.81
C LEU A 40 -13.50 -19.80 -5.01
N ARG A 41 -13.22 -20.94 -5.66
CA ARG A 41 -13.05 -22.25 -5.01
C ARG A 41 -11.86 -22.30 -4.04
N SER A 42 -10.88 -21.42 -4.20
CA SER A 42 -9.77 -21.30 -3.25
C SER A 42 -10.11 -20.48 -2.00
N LEU A 43 -11.17 -19.66 -2.06
CA LEU A 43 -11.57 -18.73 -1.00
C LEU A 43 -12.80 -19.20 -0.22
N TYR A 44 -13.76 -19.83 -0.92
CA TYR A 44 -15.03 -20.27 -0.36
C TYR A 44 -15.14 -21.80 -0.39
N PRO A 45 -15.65 -22.43 0.68
CA PRO A 45 -15.87 -23.89 0.69
C PRO A 45 -17.03 -24.31 -0.22
N LEU A 46 -18.03 -23.45 -0.41
CA LEU A 46 -19.17 -23.68 -1.31
C LEU A 46 -19.14 -22.64 -2.43
N VAL A 47 -19.12 -23.12 -3.68
CA VAL A 47 -19.19 -22.33 -4.91
C VAL A 47 -20.10 -23.06 -5.87
N GLN A 48 -21.31 -22.52 -6.08
CA GLN A 48 -22.36 -23.16 -6.87
C GLN A 48 -22.99 -22.13 -7.82
N THR A 49 -23.57 -22.58 -8.92
CA THR A 49 -24.48 -21.71 -9.70
C THR A 49 -25.75 -21.42 -8.89
N LEU A 50 -26.49 -20.37 -9.25
CA LEU A 50 -27.77 -20.09 -8.59
C LEU A 50 -28.79 -21.22 -8.81
N GLU A 51 -28.73 -21.90 -9.96
CA GLU A 51 -29.53 -23.10 -10.29
C GLU A 51 -29.20 -24.25 -9.34
N GLU A 52 -27.91 -24.61 -9.22
CA GLU A 52 -27.45 -25.65 -8.27
C GLU A 52 -27.77 -25.31 -6.81
N PHE A 53 -27.66 -24.04 -6.43
CA PHE A 53 -28.02 -23.58 -5.10
C PHE A 53 -29.52 -23.78 -4.84
N ALA A 54 -30.38 -23.43 -5.80
CA ALA A 54 -31.83 -23.59 -5.69
C ALA A 54 -32.25 -25.07 -5.63
N ASP A 55 -31.64 -25.94 -6.44
CA ASP A 55 -31.91 -27.39 -6.44
C ASP A 55 -31.56 -28.09 -5.12
N GLY A 56 -30.58 -27.53 -4.40
CA GLY A 56 -30.18 -27.96 -3.07
C GLY A 56 -31.12 -27.49 -1.94
N LEU A 57 -32.07 -26.58 -2.22
CA LEU A 57 -33.05 -26.11 -1.24
C LEU A 57 -34.21 -27.09 -1.10
N VAL A 58 -34.50 -27.47 0.13
CA VAL A 58 -35.73 -28.19 0.49
C VAL A 58 -36.47 -27.35 1.51
N PHE A 59 -37.68 -26.92 1.17
CA PHE A 59 -38.53 -26.17 2.08
C PHE A 59 -39.08 -27.09 3.17
N SER A 60 -39.57 -26.49 4.26
CA SER A 60 -40.15 -27.23 5.39
C SER A 60 -41.38 -28.09 5.02
N ASP A 61 -41.99 -27.88 3.85
CA ASP A 61 -43.10 -28.66 3.29
C ASP A 61 -42.66 -29.75 2.30
N GLY A 62 -41.35 -29.96 2.13
CA GLY A 62 -40.76 -30.95 1.22
C GLY A 62 -40.71 -30.53 -0.26
N ARG A 63 -41.23 -29.35 -0.62
CA ARG A 63 -41.16 -28.83 -1.99
C ARG A 63 -39.78 -28.27 -2.31
N LYS A 64 -39.39 -28.33 -3.58
CA LYS A 64 -38.17 -27.70 -4.12
C LYS A 64 -38.55 -26.45 -4.92
N PRO A 65 -37.78 -25.35 -4.84
CA PRO A 65 -38.04 -24.17 -5.65
C PRO A 65 -37.72 -24.44 -7.12
N LEU A 66 -38.68 -24.22 -8.02
CA LEU A 66 -38.44 -24.27 -9.45
C LEU A 66 -37.93 -22.89 -9.91
N LEU A 67 -36.61 -22.71 -9.95
CA LEU A 67 -36.00 -21.43 -10.30
C LEU A 67 -36.08 -21.12 -11.81
N VAL A 68 -36.05 -22.15 -12.66
CA VAL A 68 -36.09 -22.04 -14.13
C VAL A 68 -37.22 -22.92 -14.65
N GLU A 69 -38.11 -22.34 -15.46
CA GLU A 69 -39.22 -23.06 -16.12
C GLU A 69 -38.86 -23.37 -17.58
N GLU A 70 -39.45 -24.41 -18.15
CA GLU A 70 -39.24 -24.78 -19.56
C GLU A 70 -39.61 -23.63 -20.52
N LYS A 71 -40.66 -22.87 -20.16
CA LYS A 71 -41.16 -21.70 -20.90
C LYS A 71 -40.28 -20.45 -20.81
N ASP A 72 -39.24 -20.45 -19.96
CA ASP A 72 -38.33 -19.30 -19.87
C ASP A 72 -37.48 -19.17 -21.14
N GLY A 73 -37.43 -17.94 -21.68
CA GLY A 73 -36.57 -17.62 -22.83
C GLY A 73 -35.09 -17.86 -22.53
N ALA A 74 -34.32 -18.21 -23.57
CA ALA A 74 -32.90 -18.56 -23.47
C ALA A 74 -32.04 -17.51 -22.72
N ARG A 75 -32.42 -16.23 -22.79
CA ARG A 75 -31.74 -15.12 -22.09
C ARG A 75 -31.84 -15.24 -20.56
N VAL A 76 -33.00 -15.61 -20.02
CA VAL A 76 -33.21 -15.77 -18.58
C VAL A 76 -32.42 -16.99 -18.08
N LYS A 77 -32.53 -18.12 -18.78
CA LYS A 77 -31.77 -19.34 -18.48
C LYS A 77 -30.26 -19.08 -18.43
N LYS A 78 -29.73 -18.34 -19.42
CA LYS A 78 -28.31 -17.95 -19.47
C LYS A 78 -27.91 -17.02 -18.32
N LEU A 79 -28.75 -16.05 -17.95
CA LEU A 79 -28.47 -15.12 -16.86
C LEU A 79 -28.50 -15.80 -15.49
N THR A 80 -29.43 -16.73 -15.26
CA THR A 80 -29.52 -17.51 -14.01
C THR A 80 -28.28 -18.39 -13.81
N ARG A 81 -27.85 -19.09 -14.87
CA ARG A 81 -26.58 -19.85 -14.88
C ARG A 81 -25.35 -18.96 -14.71
N GLY A 82 -25.47 -17.71 -15.14
CA GLY A 82 -24.44 -16.70 -15.00
C GLY A 82 -24.28 -16.11 -13.59
N LEU A 83 -25.12 -16.48 -12.62
CA LEU A 83 -24.98 -16.08 -11.21
C LEU A 83 -24.34 -17.21 -10.39
N ILE A 84 -23.26 -16.88 -9.68
CA ILE A 84 -22.50 -17.81 -8.84
C ILE A 84 -22.70 -17.41 -7.38
N VAL A 85 -23.16 -18.34 -6.57
CA VAL A 85 -23.39 -18.18 -5.13
C VAL A 85 -22.23 -18.81 -4.37
N CYS A 86 -21.62 -18.04 -3.48
CA CYS A 86 -20.54 -18.49 -2.61
C CYS A 86 -20.92 -18.29 -1.14
N ALA A 87 -20.67 -19.30 -0.31
CA ALA A 87 -21.00 -19.28 1.12
C ALA A 87 -19.96 -20.01 1.97
N PHE A 88 -19.81 -19.60 3.24
CA PHE A 88 -18.94 -20.29 4.22
C PHE A 88 -19.65 -21.38 5.01
N THR A 89 -20.98 -21.31 5.10
CA THR A 89 -21.82 -22.26 5.83
C THR A 89 -22.96 -22.67 4.90
N PRO A 90 -23.27 -23.97 4.79
CA PRO A 90 -24.47 -24.40 4.09
C PRO A 90 -25.72 -23.86 4.81
N LEU A 91 -26.74 -23.52 4.03
CA LEU A 91 -28.01 -23.03 4.55
C LEU A 91 -28.68 -24.11 5.42
N GLN A 92 -29.10 -23.77 6.63
CA GLN A 92 -29.97 -24.61 7.46
C GLN A 92 -31.44 -24.34 7.10
N GLN A 93 -32.25 -25.40 7.00
CA GLN A 93 -33.68 -25.43 6.58
C GLN A 93 -34.42 -24.10 6.75
N LEU A 94 -34.88 -23.53 5.63
CA LEU A 94 -35.72 -22.32 5.62
C LEU A 94 -37.21 -22.72 5.76
N ARG A 95 -37.99 -21.86 6.43
CA ARG A 95 -39.45 -21.97 6.50
C ARG A 95 -40.05 -21.63 5.13
N VAL A 96 -41.20 -22.25 4.83
CA VAL A 96 -42.06 -22.17 3.62
C VAL A 96 -41.82 -20.95 2.70
N PRO A 97 -41.77 -21.13 1.37
CA PRO A 97 -41.61 -20.02 0.42
C PRO A 97 -42.87 -19.14 0.42
N ALA A 98 -42.87 -18.10 1.25
CA ALA A 98 -43.88 -17.07 1.22
C ALA A 98 -43.30 -15.84 0.51
N GLN A 99 -43.92 -15.43 -0.60
CA GLN A 99 -43.66 -14.14 -1.23
C GLN A 99 -44.43 -13.06 -0.47
N LEU A 100 -43.85 -12.59 0.63
CA LEU A 100 -44.48 -11.62 1.54
C LEU A 100 -44.18 -10.18 1.16
N SER A 101 -43.14 -9.95 0.33
CA SER A 101 -42.70 -8.62 -0.04
C SER A 101 -42.15 -8.58 -1.47
N THR A 102 -42.26 -7.40 -2.09
CA THR A 102 -41.67 -7.07 -3.39
C THR A 102 -40.14 -7.03 -3.31
N LEU A 103 -39.45 -7.16 -4.46
CA LEU A 103 -37.98 -7.07 -4.51
C LEU A 103 -37.47 -5.73 -3.91
N THR A 104 -38.18 -4.64 -4.19
CA THR A 104 -37.85 -3.30 -3.70
C THR A 104 -37.89 -3.24 -2.18
N GLU A 105 -38.91 -3.80 -1.56
CA GLU A 105 -39.06 -3.87 -0.10
C GLU A 105 -37.99 -4.76 0.54
N VAL A 106 -37.68 -5.92 -0.06
CA VAL A 106 -36.60 -6.80 0.39
C VAL A 106 -35.25 -6.10 0.32
N LEU A 107 -34.98 -5.40 -0.77
CA LEU A 107 -33.74 -4.67 -0.98
C LEU A 107 -33.61 -3.50 0.00
N ALA A 108 -34.69 -2.72 0.19
CA ALA A 108 -34.74 -1.65 1.17
C ALA A 108 -34.49 -2.17 2.59
N PHE A 109 -35.20 -3.23 2.99
CA PHE A 109 -34.99 -3.88 4.28
C PHE A 109 -33.53 -4.32 4.47
N THR A 110 -32.96 -4.98 3.45
CA THR A 110 -31.59 -5.51 3.50
C THR A 110 -30.55 -4.39 3.58
N LEU A 111 -30.69 -3.34 2.78
CA LEU A 111 -29.79 -2.18 2.78
C LEU A 111 -29.87 -1.39 4.09
N ASN A 112 -31.08 -1.17 4.60
CA ASN A 112 -31.32 -0.55 5.90
C ASN A 112 -30.67 -1.39 7.02
N HIS A 113 -30.80 -2.72 6.98
CA HIS A 113 -30.15 -3.62 7.93
C HIS A 113 -28.62 -3.55 7.86
N ILE A 114 -28.05 -3.62 6.65
CA ILE A 114 -26.60 -3.51 6.41
C ILE A 114 -26.05 -2.22 7.00
N LYS A 115 -26.72 -1.07 6.78
CA LYS A 115 -26.29 0.22 7.34
C LYS A 115 -26.48 0.30 8.84
N ARG A 116 -27.65 -0.06 9.37
CA ARG A 116 -27.95 -0.04 10.82
C ARG A 116 -26.96 -0.92 11.61
N LYS A 117 -26.64 -2.11 11.11
CA LYS A 117 -25.69 -3.05 11.74
C LYS A 117 -24.24 -2.84 11.33
N LYS A 118 -23.96 -1.88 10.43
CA LYS A 118 -22.62 -1.59 9.88
C LYS A 118 -21.94 -2.83 9.30
N LEU A 119 -22.71 -3.68 8.62
CA LEU A 119 -22.20 -4.88 7.96
C LEU A 119 -21.35 -4.49 6.75
N ARG A 120 -20.23 -5.19 6.55
CA ARG A 120 -19.36 -4.98 5.41
C ARG A 120 -19.88 -5.80 4.23
N ASN A 121 -20.71 -5.20 3.38
CA ASN A 121 -21.31 -5.85 2.21
C ASN A 121 -21.20 -4.93 0.99
N VAL A 122 -20.82 -5.48 -0.17
CA VAL A 122 -20.67 -4.76 -1.45
C VAL A 122 -21.95 -4.00 -1.83
N LEU A 123 -23.11 -4.62 -1.58
CA LEU A 123 -24.42 -4.02 -1.86
C LEU A 123 -24.62 -2.68 -1.13
N GLY A 124 -24.03 -2.55 0.07
CA GLY A 124 -24.12 -1.33 0.87
C GLY A 124 -23.22 -0.18 0.41
N PHE A 125 -22.37 -0.36 -0.60
CA PHE A 125 -21.52 0.71 -1.15
C PHE A 125 -22.30 1.72 -1.99
N GLY A 126 -23.33 1.26 -2.70
CA GLY A 126 -24.21 2.10 -3.52
C GLY A 126 -25.34 2.79 -2.74
N TYR A 127 -25.46 2.58 -1.43
CA TYR A 127 -26.56 3.12 -0.62
C TYR A 127 -26.06 4.24 0.29
N GLN A 128 -26.54 5.47 0.08
CA GLN A 128 -26.21 6.64 0.92
C GLN A 128 -27.43 7.02 1.75
N CYS A 129 -27.32 6.90 3.08
CA CYS A 129 -28.40 7.21 4.00
C CYS A 129 -27.86 8.06 5.15
N SER A 130 -28.43 9.25 5.33
CA SER A 130 -28.17 10.19 6.42
C SER A 130 -29.07 9.86 7.62
N ASP A 131 -28.46 9.40 8.71
CA ASP A 131 -29.05 9.03 10.00
C ASP A 131 -30.42 8.32 9.97
N VAL A 132 -30.36 6.99 10.02
CA VAL A 132 -31.55 6.15 10.19
C VAL A 132 -32.10 6.35 11.62
N THR A 133 -33.09 7.23 11.77
CA THR A 133 -33.86 7.33 13.01
C THR A 133 -34.56 5.98 13.29
N ALA A 134 -34.69 5.60 14.56
CA ALA A 134 -35.22 4.29 14.95
C ALA A 134 -36.69 4.06 14.57
N CYS A 135 -37.39 5.10 14.09
CA CYS A 135 -38.82 5.11 13.76
C CYS A 135 -39.15 5.08 12.24
N SER A 136 -38.16 4.91 11.35
CA SER A 136 -38.45 4.88 9.90
C SER A 136 -38.84 3.48 9.39
N ASP A 137 -39.84 3.43 8.52
CA ASP A 137 -40.39 2.21 7.89
C ASP A 137 -39.26 1.36 7.25
N PRO A 138 -38.99 0.14 7.76
CA PRO A 138 -37.86 -0.65 7.30
C PRO A 138 -37.95 -1.11 5.85
N PHE A 139 -39.14 -1.09 5.24
CA PHE A 139 -39.38 -1.57 3.87
C PHE A 139 -39.27 -0.48 2.80
N ARG A 140 -38.96 0.76 3.19
CA ARG A 140 -38.67 1.88 2.26
C ARG A 140 -37.19 2.26 2.30
N PHE A 141 -36.67 2.75 1.17
CA PHE A 141 -35.33 3.34 1.15
C PHE A 141 -35.32 4.64 1.97
N HIS A 142 -34.34 4.77 2.85
CA HIS A 142 -34.08 5.97 3.68
C HIS A 142 -32.97 6.83 3.08
N GLY A 143 -32.69 6.66 1.79
CA GLY A 143 -31.66 7.39 1.08
C GLY A 143 -31.47 6.87 -0.34
N ASP A 144 -30.48 7.41 -1.04
CA ASP A 144 -30.30 7.17 -2.46
C ASP A 144 -29.63 5.83 -2.74
N VAL A 145 -30.17 5.13 -3.74
CA VAL A 145 -29.68 3.84 -4.22
C VAL A 145 -28.97 4.07 -5.56
N SER A 146 -27.71 3.67 -5.64
CA SER A 146 -26.85 3.80 -6.82
C SER A 146 -26.09 2.50 -7.08
N GLN A 147 -25.32 2.46 -8.19
CA GLN A 147 -24.40 1.36 -8.52
C GLN A 147 -25.12 0.01 -8.63
N THR A 148 -24.44 -1.07 -8.23
CA THR A 148 -24.95 -2.43 -8.20
C THR A 148 -26.32 -2.57 -7.51
N ALA A 149 -26.62 -1.79 -6.46
CA ALA A 149 -27.92 -1.84 -5.79
C ALA A 149 -29.06 -1.31 -6.68
N ALA A 150 -28.84 -0.24 -7.44
CA ALA A 150 -29.80 0.28 -8.42
C ALA A 150 -29.96 -0.67 -9.61
N SER A 151 -28.88 -1.36 -10.00
CA SER A 151 -28.94 -2.40 -11.03
C SER A 151 -29.78 -3.61 -10.59
N ILE A 152 -29.82 -3.94 -9.29
CA ILE A 152 -30.66 -5.03 -8.77
C ILE A 152 -32.12 -4.60 -8.69
N SER A 153 -32.42 -3.40 -8.18
CA SER A 153 -33.80 -2.93 -8.01
C SER A 153 -34.58 -2.86 -9.32
N THR A 154 -33.90 -2.52 -10.42
CA THR A 154 -34.47 -2.39 -11.76
C THR A 154 -34.42 -3.70 -12.56
N SER A 155 -33.84 -4.77 -12.04
CA SER A 155 -33.63 -6.01 -12.79
C SER A 155 -34.84 -6.93 -12.78
N GLU A 156 -35.38 -7.20 -13.97
CA GLU A 156 -36.43 -8.20 -14.16
C GLU A 156 -35.99 -9.63 -13.75
N LEU A 157 -34.70 -9.94 -13.86
CA LEU A 157 -34.15 -11.21 -13.41
C LEU A 157 -34.29 -11.36 -11.89
N TRP A 158 -33.89 -10.33 -11.13
CA TRP A 158 -33.98 -10.36 -9.66
C TRP A 158 -35.44 -10.33 -9.17
N LYS A 159 -36.36 -9.70 -9.92
CA LYS A 159 -37.80 -9.76 -9.63
C LYS A 159 -38.32 -11.19 -9.73
N ARG A 160 -37.95 -11.92 -10.81
CA ARG A 160 -38.30 -13.34 -10.98
C ARG A 160 -37.64 -14.23 -9.92
N ILE A 161 -36.37 -13.98 -9.57
CA ILE A 161 -35.69 -14.71 -8.49
C ILE A 161 -36.45 -14.55 -7.17
N ASN A 162 -36.89 -13.32 -6.83
CA ASN A 162 -37.68 -13.07 -5.63
C ASN A 162 -39.06 -13.74 -5.64
N GLN A 163 -39.73 -13.76 -6.80
CA GLN A 163 -41.01 -14.46 -6.98
C GLN A 163 -40.87 -15.99 -6.82
N ARG A 164 -39.81 -16.59 -7.37
CA ARG A 164 -39.63 -18.05 -7.40
C ARG A 164 -38.97 -18.63 -6.15
N LEU A 165 -37.96 -17.96 -5.60
CA LEU A 165 -37.27 -18.41 -4.38
C LEU A 165 -37.96 -17.91 -3.10
N GLY A 166 -38.78 -16.87 -3.21
CA GLY A 166 -39.43 -16.22 -2.07
C GLY A 166 -38.56 -15.16 -1.38
N THR A 167 -39.21 -14.38 -0.52
CA THR A 167 -38.65 -13.20 0.16
C THR A 167 -37.47 -13.56 1.08
N GLU A 168 -37.60 -14.62 1.87
CA GLU A 168 -36.59 -15.01 2.85
C GLU A 168 -35.29 -15.54 2.20
N VAL A 169 -35.42 -16.36 1.14
CA VAL A 169 -34.25 -16.87 0.39
C VAL A 169 -33.52 -15.74 -0.31
N THR A 170 -34.25 -14.83 -0.95
CA THR A 170 -33.68 -13.67 -1.64
C THR A 170 -32.93 -12.76 -0.67
N ARG A 171 -33.50 -12.53 0.51
CA ARG A 171 -32.83 -11.80 1.58
C ARG A 171 -31.55 -12.50 2.03
N TYR A 172 -31.58 -13.82 2.25
CA TYR A 172 -30.39 -14.59 2.62
C TYR A 172 -29.27 -14.47 1.55
N LEU A 173 -29.64 -14.54 0.27
CA LEU A 173 -28.69 -14.35 -0.84
C LEU A 173 -28.02 -12.97 -0.81
N LEU A 174 -28.79 -11.90 -0.60
CA LEU A 174 -28.28 -10.53 -0.62
C LEU A 174 -27.50 -10.16 0.65
N GLN A 175 -27.89 -10.71 1.80
CA GLN A 175 -27.35 -10.34 3.11
C GLN A 175 -26.15 -11.21 3.52
N ASP A 176 -26.27 -12.54 3.40
CA ASP A 176 -25.40 -13.53 4.04
C ASP A 176 -24.51 -14.31 3.04
N CYS A 177 -24.87 -14.32 1.76
CA CYS A 177 -24.06 -14.93 0.69
C CYS A 177 -23.19 -13.91 -0.06
N ALA A 178 -22.12 -14.40 -0.68
CA ALA A 178 -21.36 -13.65 -1.68
C ALA A 178 -21.81 -14.10 -3.08
N VAL A 179 -22.49 -13.20 -3.80
CA VAL A 179 -23.00 -13.49 -5.15
C VAL A 179 -22.15 -12.79 -6.20
N PHE A 180 -21.79 -13.51 -7.26
CA PHE A 180 -20.99 -13.03 -8.37
C PHE A 180 -21.76 -13.20 -9.68
N ALA A 181 -21.78 -12.17 -10.51
CA ALA A 181 -22.32 -12.21 -11.86
C ALA A 181 -21.20 -12.42 -12.87
N THR A 182 -21.40 -13.35 -13.80
CA THR A 182 -20.49 -13.59 -14.92
C THR A 182 -20.56 -12.44 -15.93
N VAL A 183 -19.38 -11.99 -16.35
CA VAL A 183 -19.22 -11.03 -17.45
C VAL A 183 -18.27 -11.67 -18.47
N PRO A 184 -18.82 -12.32 -19.50
CA PRO A 184 -18.02 -12.94 -20.55
C PRO A 184 -17.07 -11.91 -21.21
N PRO A 185 -15.92 -12.34 -21.73
CA PRO A 185 -15.47 -13.74 -21.81
C PRO A 185 -14.88 -14.34 -20.52
N SER A 186 -14.27 -13.58 -19.60
CA SER A 186 -13.41 -14.16 -18.55
C SER A 186 -13.52 -13.53 -17.15
N CYS A 187 -14.41 -12.56 -16.95
CA CYS A 187 -14.47 -11.79 -15.71
C CYS A 187 -15.72 -12.08 -14.87
N LEU A 188 -15.64 -11.78 -13.57
CA LEU A 188 -16.77 -11.80 -12.63
C LEU A 188 -16.96 -10.44 -11.98
N LEU A 189 -18.21 -10.03 -11.77
CA LEU A 189 -18.59 -8.87 -10.97
C LEU A 189 -19.19 -9.33 -9.65
N GLN A 190 -18.64 -8.90 -8.51
CA GLN A 190 -19.25 -9.17 -7.22
C GLN A 190 -20.47 -8.26 -7.02
N VAL A 191 -21.63 -8.87 -6.78
CA VAL A 191 -22.92 -8.18 -6.64
C VAL A 191 -23.21 -7.87 -5.18
N CYS A 192 -23.04 -8.86 -4.28
CA CYS A 192 -23.27 -8.71 -2.85
C CYS A 192 -22.34 -9.59 -2.01
N GLY A 193 -22.44 -9.45 -0.68
CA GLY A 193 -21.64 -10.17 0.32
C GLY A 193 -20.38 -9.43 0.75
N GLU A 194 -19.59 -10.06 1.62
CA GLU A 194 -18.30 -9.52 2.07
C GLU A 194 -17.36 -9.32 0.86
N PRO A 195 -16.74 -8.14 0.69
CA PRO A 195 -15.89 -7.89 -0.46
C PRO A 195 -14.77 -8.93 -0.60
N VAL A 196 -14.67 -9.59 -1.75
CA VAL A 196 -13.74 -10.71 -1.96
C VAL A 196 -12.29 -10.32 -1.68
N TYR A 197 -11.92 -9.06 -1.95
CA TYR A 197 -10.58 -8.55 -1.69
C TYR A 197 -10.20 -8.48 -0.19
N ASP A 198 -11.16 -8.52 0.73
CA ASP A 198 -10.90 -8.54 2.17
C ASP A 198 -10.49 -9.95 2.64
N LEU A 199 -10.93 -11.01 1.95
CA LEU A 199 -10.53 -12.40 2.20
C LEU A 199 -9.07 -12.69 1.84
N LEU A 200 -8.47 -11.89 0.95
CA LEU A 200 -7.08 -12.03 0.49
C LEU A 200 -6.03 -11.55 1.50
N LEU A 201 -6.44 -10.84 2.56
CA LEU A 201 -5.48 -10.40 3.57
C LEU A 201 -4.98 -11.64 4.31
N PRO A 202 -3.66 -11.92 4.38
CA PRO A 202 -3.19 -12.81 5.43
C PRO A 202 -3.74 -12.23 6.72
N ARG A 203 -4.37 -13.06 7.57
CA ARG A 203 -4.82 -12.69 8.92
C ARG A 203 -3.63 -12.26 9.78
N THR A 204 -2.97 -11.16 9.43
CA THR A 204 -2.00 -10.43 10.25
C THR A 204 -2.83 -9.56 11.17
N TRP A 205 -3.46 -10.21 12.14
CA TRP A 205 -4.00 -9.52 13.30
C TRP A 205 -2.88 -8.69 13.93
N SER A 206 -3.06 -7.37 13.92
CA SER A 206 -2.23 -6.41 14.64
C SER A 206 -2.51 -6.55 16.13
N GLY A 207 -1.72 -7.37 16.81
CA GLY A 207 -1.69 -7.46 18.27
C GLY A 207 -0.39 -6.87 18.81
N PHE A 208 -0.35 -5.55 18.95
CA PHE A 208 -0.02 -4.78 20.16
C PHE A 208 0.03 -3.29 19.77
N PHE A 209 -0.84 -2.51 20.41
CA PHE A 209 -1.12 -1.11 20.11
C PHE A 209 -0.02 -0.20 20.65
N LEU A 210 0.53 0.65 19.77
CA LEU A 210 1.02 2.00 20.09
C LEU A 210 0.64 2.96 18.96
N ASP A 211 -0.54 3.55 19.18
CA ASP A 211 -1.09 4.85 18.75
C ASP A 211 -1.69 5.10 17.35
N GLY A 212 -2.86 5.78 17.37
CA GLY A 212 -3.37 6.63 16.29
C GLY A 212 -4.48 6.13 15.34
N GLY A 213 -5.72 5.96 15.83
CA GLY A 213 -6.95 6.28 15.06
C GLY A 213 -7.62 5.20 14.20
N ALA A 214 -8.87 4.86 14.59
CA ALA A 214 -9.88 4.01 13.94
C ALA A 214 -9.73 2.48 14.12
N ALA A 215 -10.43 1.95 15.12
CA ALA A 215 -10.72 0.53 15.25
C ALA A 215 -11.88 0.12 14.32
N PRO A 216 -11.82 -1.02 13.62
CA PRO A 216 -13.01 -1.72 13.16
C PRO A 216 -13.54 -2.60 14.31
N THR A 217 -14.79 -2.35 14.71
CA THR A 217 -15.56 -3.15 15.65
C THR A 217 -15.79 -4.55 15.10
N SER A 218 -15.26 -5.58 15.77
CA SER A 218 -15.63 -6.98 15.52
C SER A 218 -16.96 -7.29 16.22
N PHE A 219 -18.06 -7.31 15.48
CA PHE A 219 -19.31 -7.93 15.93
C PHE A 219 -19.25 -9.43 15.60
N GLY A 220 -18.71 -10.23 16.52
CA GLY A 220 -18.90 -11.68 16.52
C GLY A 220 -20.11 -12.00 17.37
N VAL A 221 -21.23 -12.36 16.74
CA VAL A 221 -22.39 -12.93 17.42
C VAL A 221 -22.01 -14.32 17.91
N THR A 222 -21.79 -14.47 19.22
CA THR A 222 -21.79 -15.79 19.87
C THR A 222 -23.22 -16.31 19.89
N ARG A 223 -23.59 -17.16 18.93
CA ARG A 223 -24.75 -18.05 19.08
C ARG A 223 -24.39 -19.14 20.09
N LYS A 224 -25.01 -19.08 21.27
CA LYS A 224 -25.06 -20.22 22.20
C LYS A 224 -26.08 -21.21 21.64
N THR A 225 -25.67 -22.44 21.36
CA THR A 225 -26.57 -23.59 21.24
C THR A 225 -26.52 -24.39 22.56
N PRO A 226 -27.67 -24.83 23.10
CA PRO A 226 -27.71 -25.73 24.24
C PRO A 226 -27.39 -27.15 23.76
N ALA A 227 -26.38 -27.78 24.35
CA ALA A 227 -26.07 -29.18 24.09
C ALA A 227 -27.00 -30.07 24.94
N ALA A 228 -28.07 -30.59 24.33
CA ALA A 228 -28.76 -31.78 24.82
C ALA A 228 -27.94 -33.00 24.40
N ALA A 229 -27.26 -33.64 25.34
CA ALA A 229 -26.52 -34.86 25.10
C ALA A 229 -27.43 -36.07 25.30
N MET A 230 -27.83 -36.69 24.19
CA MET A 230 -28.43 -38.02 24.13
C MET A 230 -27.34 -39.05 24.48
N ARG A 231 -27.52 -39.79 25.58
CA ARG A 231 -26.60 -40.84 26.06
C ARG A 231 -27.07 -42.19 25.50
N MET A 232 -26.29 -42.79 24.60
CA MET A 232 -26.45 -44.20 24.25
C MET A 232 -25.91 -45.08 25.38
N LYS A 233 -26.74 -46.04 25.79
CA LYS A 233 -26.44 -47.12 26.74
C LYS A 233 -25.39 -48.06 26.14
N ALA A 234 -24.33 -48.34 26.90
CA ALA A 234 -23.59 -49.59 26.81
C ALA A 234 -23.45 -50.14 28.24
N VAL A 235 -23.96 -51.35 28.44
CA VAL A 235 -23.97 -52.12 29.68
C VAL A 235 -22.66 -52.88 29.82
N ARG A 236 -22.06 -52.87 31.01
CA ARG A 236 -21.32 -54.01 31.61
C ARG A 236 -20.93 -53.72 33.07
N ASP A 237 -21.70 -54.35 33.95
CA ASP A 237 -21.37 -55.09 35.19
C ASP A 237 -20.20 -54.69 36.12
N ASP A 238 -20.62 -54.43 37.36
CA ASP A 238 -20.10 -54.91 38.65
C ASP A 238 -18.59 -54.93 38.97
N LYS A 239 -18.20 -54.14 39.98
CA LYS A 239 -17.94 -54.65 41.34
C LYS A 239 -17.65 -53.52 42.35
N LYS A 240 -18.27 -53.66 43.53
CA LYS A 240 -18.07 -52.92 44.77
C LYS A 240 -16.61 -52.99 45.25
N ILE A 241 -16.15 -51.96 45.98
CA ILE A 241 -15.46 -52.09 47.29
C ILE A 241 -15.57 -50.75 48.05
N VAL A 242 -15.87 -50.90 49.34
CA VAL A 242 -16.17 -49.91 50.38
C VAL A 242 -14.91 -49.54 51.16
N SER A 243 -14.80 -48.29 51.64
CA SER A 243 -14.27 -47.89 52.98
C SER A 243 -13.72 -46.45 52.95
N LYS A 244 -13.64 -45.66 54.03
CA LYS A 244 -14.37 -45.44 55.29
C LYS A 244 -13.58 -44.29 55.96
N LYS A 245 -14.28 -43.33 56.59
CA LYS A 245 -13.81 -42.50 57.75
C LYS A 245 -12.62 -41.52 57.48
N ARG A 246 -12.48 -40.36 58.11
CA ARG A 246 -12.90 -39.91 59.45
C ARG A 246 -12.95 -38.37 59.48
N ALA A 247 -13.91 -37.85 60.25
CA ALA A 247 -14.02 -36.46 60.68
C ALA A 247 -12.96 -36.09 61.72
N ARG A 248 -12.68 -34.78 61.85
CA ARG A 248 -12.47 -34.13 63.15
C ARG A 248 -12.79 -32.63 63.04
N GLU A 249 -13.80 -32.24 63.80
CA GLU A 249 -14.18 -30.87 64.13
C GLU A 249 -13.16 -30.26 65.11
N GLU A 250 -13.03 -28.93 65.08
CA GLU A 250 -13.04 -28.11 66.29
C GLU A 250 -13.46 -26.67 65.91
N GLU A 251 -14.35 -26.15 66.74
CA GLU A 251 -15.21 -24.97 66.59
C GLU A 251 -14.69 -23.80 67.43
N ILE A 252 -15.51 -22.72 67.49
CA ILE A 252 -15.52 -21.56 68.40
C ILE A 252 -14.89 -20.29 67.79
N ASP A 253 -15.52 -19.11 67.75
CA ASP A 253 -16.90 -18.61 67.88
C ASP A 253 -16.82 -17.09 67.56
N GLY A 254 -17.93 -16.44 67.17
CA GLY A 254 -18.02 -14.98 67.21
C GLY A 254 -18.99 -14.27 66.23
N LYS A 255 -20.30 -14.60 66.33
CA LYS A 255 -21.54 -13.76 66.13
C LYS A 255 -21.69 -12.86 64.86
N ARG A 256 -22.69 -13.10 63.98
CA ARG A 256 -24.15 -12.72 64.02
C ARG A 256 -24.36 -11.19 64.05
N GLU A 257 -25.13 -10.53 63.17
CA GLU A 257 -26.51 -10.67 62.63
C GLU A 257 -26.63 -9.75 61.38
N ASP A 258 -27.71 -9.55 60.63
CA ASP A 258 -28.81 -10.36 60.07
C ASP A 258 -29.44 -9.48 58.94
N ARG A 259 -30.45 -9.97 58.22
CA ARG A 259 -30.91 -9.56 56.87
C ARG A 259 -31.80 -8.28 56.78
N PRO A 260 -32.69 -8.14 55.76
CA PRO A 260 -32.54 -7.45 54.45
C PRO A 260 -33.51 -6.24 54.36
N VAL A 261 -33.79 -5.66 53.16
CA VAL A 261 -35.13 -5.18 52.70
C VAL A 261 -35.08 -4.18 51.51
N VAL A 262 -35.75 -4.60 50.42
CA VAL A 262 -36.70 -3.90 49.53
C VAL A 262 -36.25 -2.84 48.49
N LYS A 263 -36.71 -3.13 47.27
CA LYS A 263 -36.83 -2.29 46.07
C LYS A 263 -37.78 -1.10 46.28
N ARG A 264 -37.53 0.05 45.64
CA ARG A 264 -38.59 0.86 45.02
C ARG A 264 -38.08 1.73 43.88
N ARG A 265 -38.76 1.60 42.73
CA ARG A 265 -38.76 2.54 41.59
C ARG A 265 -39.48 3.83 41.99
N ARG A 266 -39.05 4.97 41.46
CA ARG A 266 -39.95 6.07 41.05
C ARG A 266 -39.42 6.73 39.78
N LEU A 267 -40.35 6.92 38.85
CA LEU A 267 -40.28 7.73 37.63
C LEU A 267 -40.82 9.13 37.96
N THR A 268 -40.26 10.16 37.34
CA THR A 268 -40.94 11.43 37.02
C THR A 268 -40.33 12.02 35.74
N MET A 269 -41.18 12.58 34.88
CA MET A 269 -40.95 13.12 33.53
C MET A 269 -40.79 14.66 33.52
N ASP A 270 -40.55 15.16 32.29
CA ASP A 270 -40.58 16.53 31.70
C ASP A 270 -39.23 17.27 31.60
N GLU A 271 -38.65 17.37 30.38
CA GLU A 271 -38.85 18.35 29.27
C GLU A 271 -38.07 19.66 29.58
N THR A 272 -37.22 20.28 28.76
CA THR A 272 -37.06 20.44 27.29
C THR A 272 -35.65 20.97 26.95
N ASP A 273 -35.30 20.94 25.66
CA ASP A 273 -34.27 21.74 24.94
C ASP A 273 -32.77 21.36 24.89
N GLY A 274 -32.33 21.04 23.66
CA GLY A 274 -31.16 21.69 23.04
C GLY A 274 -29.81 20.97 23.02
N SER A 275 -29.48 20.36 21.86
CA SER A 275 -28.12 20.02 21.36
C SER A 275 -27.61 18.57 21.51
N PRO A 276 -27.51 17.79 20.41
CA PRO A 276 -26.76 16.54 20.39
C PRO A 276 -25.46 16.68 19.58
N ASN A 277 -24.31 16.79 20.26
CA ASN A 277 -23.09 16.03 19.89
C ASN A 277 -21.92 16.28 20.85
N THR A 278 -21.98 15.67 22.02
CA THR A 278 -20.78 15.31 22.79
C THR A 278 -20.93 13.88 23.30
N ARG A 279 -20.34 12.92 22.57
CA ARG A 279 -20.21 11.54 23.05
C ARG A 279 -19.27 11.52 24.25
N LYS A 280 -19.82 11.25 25.44
CA LYS A 280 -19.05 10.73 26.59
C LYS A 280 -18.50 9.34 26.21
N PRO A 281 -17.20 9.05 26.41
CA PRO A 281 -16.66 7.73 26.14
C PRO A 281 -17.14 6.74 27.20
N GLU A 282 -17.81 5.68 26.76
CA GLU A 282 -18.25 4.56 27.58
C GLU A 282 -17.08 3.90 28.32
N SER A 283 -17.27 3.68 29.62
CA SER A 283 -16.31 2.98 30.47
C SER A 283 -16.32 1.48 30.18
N HIS A 284 -15.39 0.98 29.35
CA HIS A 284 -15.09 -0.44 29.31
C HIS A 284 -14.23 -0.84 30.52
N GLY A 285 -14.93 -1.08 31.64
CA GLY A 285 -14.34 -1.40 32.93
C GLY A 285 -14.69 -2.78 33.47
N SER A 286 -14.95 -3.80 32.64
CA SER A 286 -15.33 -5.13 33.15
C SER A 286 -15.18 -6.24 32.12
N GLN A 287 -13.93 -6.68 31.88
CA GLN A 287 -13.68 -8.06 31.46
C GLN A 287 -12.80 -8.74 32.53
N SER A 288 -13.24 -9.93 32.92
CA SER A 288 -12.68 -10.79 33.96
C SER A 288 -11.23 -11.18 33.66
N TRP A 289 -10.34 -11.01 34.64
CA TRP A 289 -8.90 -11.33 34.58
C TRP A 289 -8.61 -12.82 34.86
N LYS A 290 -9.39 -13.75 34.29
CA LYS A 290 -9.11 -15.18 34.45
C LYS A 290 -8.13 -15.65 33.37
N SER A 291 -6.98 -16.14 33.81
CA SER A 291 -5.85 -16.60 32.96
C SER A 291 -6.17 -17.82 32.07
N ALA A 292 -7.36 -18.41 32.20
CA ALA A 292 -7.79 -19.63 31.51
C ALA A 292 -8.55 -19.38 30.19
N ASP A 293 -9.12 -18.19 29.99
CA ASP A 293 -10.08 -17.95 28.89
C ASP A 293 -9.47 -17.22 27.67
N GLN A 294 -8.16 -16.96 27.67
CA GLN A 294 -7.47 -16.36 26.52
C GLN A 294 -6.32 -17.25 26.05
N PRO A 295 -6.36 -17.79 24.81
CA PRO A 295 -5.16 -18.37 24.23
C PRO A 295 -4.13 -17.25 24.08
N SER A 296 -2.99 -17.37 24.79
CA SER A 296 -1.91 -16.39 24.69
C SER A 296 -1.54 -16.19 23.21
N PRO A 297 -1.60 -14.94 22.69
CA PRO A 297 -1.35 -14.68 21.29
C PRO A 297 0.04 -15.19 20.90
N ARG A 298 0.13 -15.90 19.77
CA ARG A 298 1.41 -16.44 19.31
C ARG A 298 2.40 -15.28 19.06
N PRO A 299 3.61 -15.30 19.64
CA PRO A 299 4.67 -14.31 19.35
C PRO A 299 5.01 -14.18 17.86
N SER A 300 4.62 -15.17 17.04
CA SER A 300 4.84 -15.21 15.58
C SER A 300 4.09 -14.13 14.78
N ARG A 301 3.13 -13.40 15.39
CA ARG A 301 2.35 -12.35 14.70
C ARG A 301 2.84 -10.92 14.99
N CYS A 302 3.80 -10.75 15.90
CA CYS A 302 4.33 -9.45 16.29
C CYS A 302 5.63 -9.16 15.52
N SER A 303 5.73 -7.98 14.91
CA SER A 303 6.95 -7.56 14.20
C SER A 303 7.23 -6.08 14.39
N ILE A 304 8.50 -5.75 14.60
CA ILE A 304 8.99 -4.39 14.78
C ILE A 304 9.42 -3.86 13.42
N ARG A 305 8.80 -2.78 12.98
CA ARG A 305 9.06 -2.17 11.66
C ARG A 305 10.28 -1.27 11.74
N VAL A 306 11.20 -1.40 10.78
CA VAL A 306 12.30 -0.44 10.63
C VAL A 306 11.77 0.98 10.36
N LEU A 307 10.63 1.10 9.66
CA LEU A 307 9.95 2.37 9.44
C LEU A 307 9.67 3.18 10.72
N SER A 308 9.53 2.54 11.88
CA SER A 308 9.28 3.28 13.13
C SER A 308 10.48 4.10 13.58
N MET A 309 11.69 3.75 13.12
CA MET A 309 12.97 4.42 13.39
C MET A 309 13.24 5.63 12.49
N LEU A 310 12.52 5.76 11.36
CA LEU A 310 12.71 6.88 10.46
C LEU A 310 12.33 8.20 11.13
N TYR A 311 13.11 9.24 10.80
CA TYR A 311 12.98 10.60 11.30
C TYR A 311 13.25 10.73 12.80
N GLY A 312 13.73 11.90 13.22
CA GLY A 312 14.14 12.07 14.60
C GLY A 312 15.01 13.31 14.78
N GLY A 313 16.01 13.20 15.64
CA GLY A 313 17.01 14.24 15.88
C GLY A 313 16.55 15.39 16.77
N ARG A 314 15.47 15.21 17.54
CA ARG A 314 14.91 16.27 18.43
C ARG A 314 15.41 16.25 19.87
N GLY A 315 16.47 15.49 20.13
CA GLY A 315 17.07 15.32 21.44
C GLY A 315 16.29 14.39 22.38
N LEU A 316 16.85 14.17 23.56
CA LEU A 316 16.33 13.22 24.56
C LEU A 316 15.06 13.69 25.28
N LYS A 317 14.63 14.95 25.12
CA LYS A 317 13.39 15.45 25.75
C LYS A 317 12.15 14.65 25.30
N GLY A 318 12.12 14.25 24.03
CA GLY A 318 11.02 13.45 23.46
C GLY A 318 11.12 11.94 23.71
N PHE A 319 12.22 11.46 24.32
CA PHE A 319 12.45 10.05 24.59
C PHE A 319 11.49 9.53 25.66
N LEU A 320 10.95 8.32 25.49
CA LEU A 320 9.89 7.74 26.33
C LEU A 320 10.20 7.85 27.83
N LEU A 321 11.41 7.47 28.24
CA LEU A 321 11.80 7.45 29.65
C LEU A 321 11.98 8.84 30.28
N ASN A 322 12.06 9.90 29.46
CA ASN A 322 12.15 11.29 29.89
C ASN A 322 10.79 12.02 29.88
N ARG A 323 9.74 11.38 29.34
CA ARG A 323 8.39 11.96 29.37
C ARG A 323 7.88 12.07 30.80
N LYS A 324 7.19 13.16 31.09
CA LYS A 324 6.50 13.38 32.36
C LYS A 324 5.04 12.92 32.25
N LEU A 325 4.53 12.31 33.31
CA LEU A 325 3.12 11.97 33.46
C LEU A 325 2.34 13.22 33.86
N LYS A 326 1.21 13.48 33.19
CA LYS A 326 0.26 14.51 33.64
C LYS A 326 -0.43 13.98 34.91
N GLY A 327 -0.11 14.57 36.06
CA GLY A 327 -0.81 14.28 37.32
C GLY A 327 -2.02 15.20 37.47
N GLY A 328 -3.13 14.70 38.03
CA GLY A 328 -4.12 15.57 38.65
C GLY A 328 -3.53 16.27 39.89
N VAL A 329 -4.12 17.40 40.32
CA VAL A 329 -3.88 18.29 41.49
C VAL A 329 -2.41 18.64 41.87
N GLY A 330 -1.37 17.94 41.43
CA GLY A 330 0.04 18.09 41.84
C GLY A 330 1.07 18.19 40.70
N GLY A 331 0.64 18.51 39.48
CA GLY A 331 1.54 18.78 38.35
C GLY A 331 2.19 17.55 37.70
N ALA A 332 3.13 17.81 36.77
CA ALA A 332 3.73 16.77 35.92
C ALA A 332 4.91 16.06 36.60
N ARG A 333 4.81 14.74 36.87
CA ARG A 333 5.84 13.93 37.56
C ARG A 333 6.64 13.02 36.63
N ARG A 334 7.85 12.61 37.04
CA ARG A 334 8.65 11.62 36.30
C ARG A 334 8.09 10.19 36.46
N LEU A 335 8.38 9.32 35.48
CA LEU A 335 8.06 7.90 35.51
C LEU A 335 8.74 7.20 36.70
N GLN A 336 8.00 6.33 37.38
CA GLN A 336 8.48 5.43 38.42
C GLN A 336 8.43 3.96 37.94
N GLY A 337 9.07 3.06 38.69
CA GLY A 337 9.16 1.63 38.30
C GLY A 337 7.79 0.99 38.06
N ALA A 338 6.80 1.30 38.91
CA ALA A 338 5.43 0.79 38.74
C ALA A 338 4.75 1.31 37.47
N ASP A 339 5.02 2.55 37.05
CA ASP A 339 4.49 3.11 35.81
C ASP A 339 5.11 2.40 34.59
N LEU A 340 6.42 2.15 34.65
CA LEU A 340 7.13 1.46 33.57
C LEU A 340 6.64 0.02 33.41
N VAL A 341 6.43 -0.72 34.51
CA VAL A 341 5.82 -2.06 34.47
C VAL A 341 4.43 -2.03 33.83
N ARG A 342 3.62 -1.01 34.10
CA ARG A 342 2.30 -0.86 33.45
C ARG A 342 2.43 -0.62 31.96
N ILE A 343 3.30 0.30 31.56
CA ILE A 343 3.55 0.65 30.15
C ILE A 343 4.03 -0.57 29.34
N ILE A 344 4.88 -1.42 29.93
CA ILE A 344 5.46 -2.56 29.21
C ILE A 344 4.47 -3.73 29.11
N PHE A 345 3.76 -4.05 30.19
CA PHE A 345 3.06 -5.34 30.30
C PHE A 345 1.53 -5.27 30.37
N LEU A 346 0.94 -4.11 30.69
CA LEU A 346 -0.47 -4.04 31.10
C LEU A 346 -1.31 -2.97 30.37
N GLN A 347 -0.73 -1.84 29.99
CA GLN A 347 -1.44 -0.67 29.44
C GLN A 347 -0.65 -0.05 28.28
N SER A 348 -1.35 0.59 27.34
CA SER A 348 -0.68 1.36 26.28
C SER A 348 -0.05 2.64 26.84
N GLU A 349 1.01 3.13 26.18
CA GLU A 349 1.68 4.38 26.54
C GLU A 349 0.70 5.57 26.63
N SER A 350 -0.23 5.69 25.67
CA SER A 350 -1.26 6.75 25.63
C SER A 350 -2.12 6.79 26.90
N ASN A 351 -2.61 5.64 27.34
CA ASN A 351 -3.53 5.55 28.48
C ASN A 351 -2.86 5.98 29.79
N VAL A 352 -1.53 5.81 29.89
CA VAL A 352 -0.75 6.16 31.06
C VAL A 352 -0.38 7.65 31.06
N PHE A 353 -0.03 8.24 29.90
CA PHE A 353 0.33 9.66 29.79
C PHE A 353 -0.89 10.61 29.73
N ASP A 354 -2.03 10.15 29.21
CA ASP A 354 -3.25 10.98 29.05
C ASP A 354 -4.17 10.97 30.28
N GLY A 355 -3.74 10.34 31.39
CA GLY A 355 -4.47 10.35 32.66
C GLY A 355 -5.79 9.56 32.65
N GLN A 356 -6.11 8.85 31.57
CA GLN A 356 -7.34 8.06 31.45
C GLN A 356 -7.29 6.71 32.19
N ALA A 357 -6.13 6.28 32.69
CA ALA A 357 -5.97 5.03 33.41
C ALA A 357 -6.32 5.14 34.91
N LYS A 358 -7.39 4.47 35.37
CA LYS A 358 -7.57 4.16 36.79
C LYS A 358 -6.47 3.16 37.22
N PHE A 359 -5.50 3.61 38.01
CA PHE A 359 -4.37 2.79 38.46
C PHE A 359 -4.81 1.71 39.46
N ARG A 360 -5.24 0.53 38.97
CA ARG A 360 -5.46 -0.65 39.81
C ARG A 360 -4.14 -1.15 40.43
N LYS A 361 -4.23 -1.85 41.57
CA LYS A 361 -3.09 -2.53 42.21
C LYS A 361 -2.47 -3.54 41.22
N LEU A 362 -1.14 -3.56 41.13
CA LEU A 362 -0.43 -4.51 40.27
C LEU A 362 -0.57 -5.93 40.82
N PRO A 363 -0.81 -6.96 39.99
CA PRO A 363 -0.76 -8.34 40.43
C PRO A 363 0.60 -8.68 41.04
N LYS A 364 0.63 -9.59 42.02
CA LYS A 364 1.85 -9.94 42.80
C LYS A 364 3.10 -10.16 41.92
N ARG A 365 2.95 -10.88 40.80
CA ARG A 365 4.04 -11.13 39.84
C ARG A 365 4.65 -9.83 39.29
N TYR A 366 3.82 -8.91 38.79
CA TYR A 366 4.27 -7.64 38.21
C TYR A 366 4.74 -6.65 39.27
N PHE A 367 4.14 -6.68 40.47
CA PHE A 367 4.59 -5.88 41.59
C PHE A 367 6.02 -6.25 42.02
N ALA A 368 6.36 -7.54 42.03
CA ALA A 368 7.72 -8.01 42.33
C ALA A 368 8.79 -7.53 41.33
N MET A 369 8.38 -7.11 40.12
CA MET A 369 9.29 -6.57 39.10
C MET A 369 9.65 -5.10 39.35
N VAL A 370 8.84 -4.36 40.10
CA VAL A 370 8.95 -2.91 40.28
C VAL A 370 10.35 -2.45 40.73
N PRO A 371 11.04 -3.12 41.68
CA PRO A 371 12.38 -2.71 42.09
C PRO A 371 13.41 -2.74 40.94
N LEU A 372 13.36 -3.75 40.07
CA LEU A 372 14.27 -3.88 38.93
C LEU A 372 14.04 -2.76 37.91
N PHE A 373 12.78 -2.49 37.56
CA PHE A 373 12.42 -1.41 36.63
C PHE A 373 12.67 -0.01 37.22
N ALA A 374 12.56 0.15 38.55
CA ALA A 374 12.99 1.37 39.23
C ALA A 374 14.51 1.56 39.15
N ARG A 375 15.31 0.48 39.29
CA ARG A 375 16.78 0.55 39.11
C ARG A 375 17.15 0.92 37.67
N LEU A 376 16.48 0.33 36.67
CA LEU A 376 16.65 0.70 35.26
C LEU A 376 16.42 2.21 35.04
N LEU A 377 15.34 2.76 35.61
CA LEU A 377 15.06 4.21 35.52
C LEU A 377 16.11 5.06 36.22
N ARG A 378 16.65 4.62 37.37
CA ARG A 378 17.75 5.32 38.06
C ARG A 378 19.03 5.31 37.22
N GLN A 379 19.39 4.16 36.63
CA GLN A 379 20.54 4.04 35.74
C GLN A 379 20.37 4.89 34.47
N HIS A 380 19.18 4.88 33.86
CA HIS A 380 18.85 5.76 32.74
C HIS A 380 19.13 7.23 33.05
N ARG A 381 18.70 7.72 34.22
CA ARG A 381 18.91 9.12 34.65
C ARG A 381 20.38 9.46 34.87
N LYS A 382 21.21 8.49 35.26
CA LYS A 382 22.65 8.63 35.47
C LYS A 382 23.47 8.33 34.21
N CYS A 383 22.86 7.96 33.09
CA CYS A 383 23.57 7.52 31.90
C CYS A 383 24.19 8.70 31.15
N PRO A 384 25.52 8.72 30.90
CA PRO A 384 26.19 9.80 30.19
C PRO A 384 26.03 9.64 28.67
N TYR A 385 24.78 9.74 28.18
CA TYR A 385 24.44 9.54 26.76
C TYR A 385 25.28 10.39 25.80
N THR A 386 25.53 11.66 26.17
CA THR A 386 26.32 12.59 25.35
C THR A 386 27.79 12.17 25.23
N LEU A 387 28.39 11.66 26.31
CA LEU A 387 29.75 11.16 26.31
C LEU A 387 29.90 9.92 25.43
N PHE A 388 29.00 8.95 25.58
CA PHE A 388 28.98 7.74 24.74
C PHE A 388 28.76 8.10 23.27
N LEU A 389 27.87 9.05 22.99
CA LEU A 389 27.60 9.51 21.63
C LEU A 389 28.85 10.14 21.00
N ARG A 390 29.54 11.05 21.72
CA ARG A 390 30.78 11.69 21.24
C ARG A 390 31.88 10.68 20.96
N ARG A 391 32.08 9.70 21.85
CA ARG A 391 33.12 8.67 21.71
C ARG A 391 32.87 7.72 20.55
N LYS A 392 31.62 7.38 20.25
CA LYS A 392 31.29 6.36 19.23
C LYS A 392 30.87 6.93 17.90
N CYS A 393 30.26 8.11 17.88
CA CYS A 393 29.73 8.80 16.71
C CYS A 393 30.16 10.28 16.73
N SER A 394 31.45 10.54 16.57
CA SER A 394 32.00 11.89 16.46
C SER A 394 31.50 12.59 15.20
N VAL A 395 31.49 13.93 15.26
CA VAL A 395 31.18 14.82 14.13
C VAL A 395 32.31 15.82 14.06
N ASN A 396 32.80 16.11 12.85
CA ASN A 396 33.76 17.19 12.65
C ASN A 396 33.01 18.53 12.74
N PRO A 397 33.39 19.43 13.67
CA PRO A 397 32.69 20.70 13.86
C PRO A 397 32.96 21.71 12.72
N GLU A 398 34.08 21.56 12.00
CA GLU A 398 34.58 22.50 10.97
C GLU A 398 33.93 22.34 9.59
N THR A 399 33.12 21.30 9.36
CA THR A 399 32.45 21.13 8.06
C THR A 399 31.29 22.11 7.91
N GLU A 400 31.45 23.10 7.03
CA GLU A 400 30.41 24.07 6.70
C GLU A 400 29.65 23.73 5.41
N ASP A 401 30.31 23.17 4.39
CA ASP A 401 29.67 22.91 3.10
C ASP A 401 28.69 21.71 3.13
N MET A 402 27.60 21.81 2.36
CA MET A 402 26.54 20.82 2.25
C MET A 402 27.08 19.45 1.80
N GLU A 403 28.03 19.39 0.85
CA GLU A 403 28.56 18.12 0.37
C GLU A 403 29.30 17.35 1.48
N SER A 404 30.13 18.06 2.25
CA SER A 404 30.85 17.49 3.38
C SER A 404 29.90 16.99 4.48
N LEU A 405 28.85 17.78 4.79
CA LEU A 405 27.83 17.43 5.77
C LEU A 405 26.98 16.23 5.32
N LEU A 406 26.71 16.08 4.01
CA LEU A 406 26.00 14.92 3.46
C LEU A 406 26.80 13.61 3.64
N LYS A 407 28.14 13.68 3.64
CA LYS A 407 29.05 12.56 3.93
C LYS A 407 29.21 12.30 5.44
N SER A 408 28.94 13.28 6.29
CA SER A 408 29.00 13.21 7.77
C SER A 408 27.84 12.40 8.41
N HIS A 409 27.58 11.18 7.95
CA HIS A 409 26.65 10.25 8.60
C HIS A 409 27.37 9.13 9.36
N SER A 410 26.79 8.68 10.47
CA SER A 410 27.30 7.52 11.20
C SER A 410 26.95 6.20 10.51
N SER A 411 27.88 5.24 10.52
CA SER A 411 27.58 3.89 10.04
C SER A 411 26.66 3.16 11.03
N PRO A 412 25.83 2.19 10.57
CA PRO A 412 24.98 1.40 11.46
C PRO A 412 25.75 0.72 12.59
N TYR A 413 27.01 0.35 12.34
CA TYR A 413 27.87 -0.27 13.34
C TYR A 413 28.31 0.71 14.43
N ARG A 414 28.67 1.95 14.09
CA ARG A 414 28.98 2.99 15.09
C ARG A 414 27.77 3.30 15.98
N VAL A 415 26.58 3.41 15.37
CA VAL A 415 25.31 3.55 16.10
C VAL A 415 25.06 2.35 17.02
N TYR A 416 25.33 1.13 16.54
CA TYR A 416 25.25 -0.07 17.38
C TYR A 416 26.21 -0.03 18.58
N LEU A 417 27.47 0.39 18.40
CA LEU A 417 28.43 0.49 19.51
C LEU A 417 27.94 1.47 20.58
N PHE A 418 27.39 2.60 20.17
CA PHE A 418 26.75 3.56 21.07
C PHE A 418 25.57 2.95 21.83
N VAL A 419 24.63 2.33 21.11
CA VAL A 419 23.44 1.69 21.71
C VAL A 419 23.84 0.56 22.65
N ARG A 420 24.86 -0.23 22.29
CA ARG A 420 25.41 -1.31 23.12
C ARG A 420 25.92 -0.79 24.45
N GLU A 421 26.69 0.29 24.46
CA GLU A 421 27.17 0.92 25.71
C GLU A 421 26.01 1.44 26.55
N CYS A 422 25.01 2.07 25.94
CA CYS A 422 23.81 2.52 26.64
C CYS A 422 23.04 1.36 27.28
N LEU A 423 22.85 0.26 26.55
CA LEU A 423 22.14 -0.93 27.04
C LEU A 423 22.87 -1.58 28.21
N ARG A 424 24.21 -1.72 28.13
CA ARG A 424 25.03 -2.27 29.21
C ARG A 424 25.01 -1.41 30.47
N TYR A 425 24.91 -0.08 30.32
CA TYR A 425 24.85 0.82 31.47
C TYR A 425 23.45 0.89 32.09
N VAL A 426 22.40 0.90 31.28
CA VAL A 426 21.02 1.22 31.73
C VAL A 426 20.22 0.00 32.15
N VAL A 427 20.49 -1.18 31.60
CA VAL A 427 19.68 -2.38 31.85
C VAL A 427 20.38 -3.27 32.88
N PRO A 428 19.77 -3.50 34.06
CA PRO A 428 20.32 -4.43 35.04
C PRO A 428 20.51 -5.85 34.50
N GLU A 429 21.58 -6.53 34.91
CA GLU A 429 21.95 -7.86 34.42
C GLU A 429 20.86 -8.92 34.67
N GLU A 430 20.15 -8.80 35.78
CA GLU A 430 19.08 -9.71 36.19
C GLU A 430 17.89 -9.67 35.23
N LEU A 431 17.68 -8.56 34.50
CA LEU A 431 16.62 -8.50 33.49
C LEU A 431 16.94 -9.37 32.26
N TRP A 432 18.22 -9.56 31.94
CA TRP A 432 18.68 -10.49 30.91
C TRP A 432 18.65 -11.95 31.40
N GLY A 433 18.83 -12.16 32.71
CA GLY A 433 18.90 -13.46 33.36
C GLY A 433 20.21 -14.22 33.13
N SER A 434 20.89 -14.00 32.00
CA SER A 434 22.22 -14.53 31.69
C SER A 434 22.95 -13.62 30.71
N GLU A 435 24.29 -13.72 30.67
CA GLU A 435 25.11 -12.99 29.69
C GLU A 435 24.79 -13.42 28.25
N GLU A 436 24.54 -14.72 28.03
CA GLU A 436 24.15 -15.23 26.71
C GLU A 436 22.89 -14.55 26.15
N ASN A 437 21.86 -14.36 26.97
CA ASN A 437 20.64 -13.64 26.55
C ASN A 437 20.95 -12.19 26.20
N GLN A 438 21.83 -11.53 26.96
CA GLN A 438 22.27 -10.17 26.65
C GLN A 438 22.99 -10.12 25.30
N LEU A 439 23.92 -11.04 25.04
CA LEU A 439 24.65 -11.13 23.78
C LEU A 439 23.73 -11.42 22.59
N HIS A 440 22.76 -12.32 22.76
CA HIS A 440 21.73 -12.58 21.74
C HIS A 440 20.89 -11.33 21.44
N PHE A 441 20.47 -10.58 22.46
CA PHE A 441 19.72 -9.34 22.25
C PHE A 441 20.59 -8.29 21.53
N LEU A 442 21.84 -8.12 21.94
CA LEU A 442 22.78 -7.21 21.30
C LEU A 442 23.06 -7.58 19.84
N SER A 443 23.16 -8.88 19.52
CA SER A 443 23.27 -9.37 18.14
C SER A 443 22.03 -9.01 17.32
N ASN A 444 20.83 -9.18 17.90
CA ASN A 444 19.58 -8.77 17.28
C ASN A 444 19.49 -7.25 17.06
N VAL A 445 19.98 -6.42 17.99
CA VAL A 445 20.07 -4.97 17.82
C VAL A 445 21.04 -4.61 16.67
N LYS A 446 22.21 -5.23 16.62
CA LYS A 446 23.18 -5.05 15.54
C LYS A 446 22.57 -5.39 14.18
N ASN A 447 21.84 -6.50 14.10
CA ASN A 447 21.14 -6.92 12.89
C ASN A 447 20.00 -5.97 12.53
N PHE A 448 19.20 -5.54 13.51
CA PHE A 448 18.09 -4.61 13.32
C PHE A 448 18.54 -3.29 12.70
N LEU A 449 19.63 -2.69 13.20
CA LEU A 449 20.17 -1.44 12.68
C LEU A 449 20.73 -1.56 11.24
N ARG A 450 21.02 -2.79 10.78
CA ARG A 450 21.45 -3.09 9.40
C ARG A 450 20.29 -3.43 8.46
N LEU A 451 19.05 -3.53 8.95
CA LEU A 451 17.89 -3.83 8.12
C LEU A 451 17.54 -2.66 7.18
N GLY A 452 16.96 -2.98 6.03
CA GLY A 452 16.51 -1.99 5.06
C GLY A 452 15.24 -1.26 5.51
N LYS A 453 14.99 -0.07 4.94
CA LYS A 453 13.86 0.82 5.27
C LYS A 453 12.51 0.14 5.49
N PHE A 454 12.13 -0.79 4.61
CA PHE A 454 10.81 -1.44 4.59
C PHE A 454 10.78 -2.79 5.31
N GLU A 455 11.87 -3.18 5.96
CA GLU A 455 12.00 -4.48 6.63
C GLU A 455 11.39 -4.47 8.05
N ARG A 456 11.23 -5.69 8.58
CA ARG A 456 10.61 -5.93 9.89
C ARG A 456 11.36 -7.04 10.60
N LEU A 457 11.53 -6.91 11.91
CA LEU A 457 12.06 -7.96 12.77
C LEU A 457 10.92 -8.61 13.56
N PRO A 458 10.57 -9.87 13.29
CA PRO A 458 9.59 -10.61 14.08
C PRO A 458 10.05 -10.83 15.51
N LEU A 459 9.10 -10.83 16.44
CA LEU A 459 9.37 -11.14 17.84
C LEU A 459 9.92 -12.56 18.02
N ILE A 460 9.50 -13.51 17.18
CA ILE A 460 10.05 -14.88 17.20
C ILE A 460 11.56 -14.93 16.93
N GLN A 461 12.09 -14.04 16.08
CA GLN A 461 13.53 -13.94 15.83
C GLN A 461 14.26 -13.32 17.03
N LEU A 462 13.63 -12.34 17.68
CA LEU A 462 14.17 -11.74 18.90
C LEU A 462 14.23 -12.73 20.07
N MET A 463 13.26 -13.64 20.13
CA MET A 463 13.15 -14.72 21.13
C MET A 463 14.01 -15.95 20.81
N TRP A 464 14.53 -16.07 19.59
CA TRP A 464 15.27 -17.26 19.17
C TRP A 464 16.52 -17.49 20.01
N LYS A 465 16.69 -18.72 20.51
CA LYS A 465 17.78 -19.15 21.42
C LYS A 465 17.82 -18.45 22.79
N MET A 466 16.80 -17.67 23.15
CA MET A 466 16.74 -17.04 24.47
C MET A 466 16.43 -18.05 25.58
N LYS A 467 17.25 -18.08 26.64
CA LYS A 467 17.08 -18.92 27.84
C LYS A 467 16.11 -18.26 28.83
N VAL A 468 14.81 -18.50 28.67
CA VAL A 468 13.76 -17.90 29.53
C VAL A 468 13.85 -18.34 31.00
N LYS A 469 14.30 -19.57 31.26
CA LYS A 469 14.46 -20.09 32.63
C LYS A 469 15.51 -19.33 33.45
N ALA A 470 16.50 -18.72 32.81
CA ALA A 470 17.53 -17.93 33.48
C ALA A 470 16.97 -16.62 34.08
N CYS A 471 15.87 -16.11 33.53
CA CYS A 471 15.23 -14.88 33.99
C CYS A 471 14.34 -15.14 35.22
N GLN A 472 14.93 -15.15 36.42
CA GLN A 472 14.23 -15.45 37.67
C GLN A 472 13.05 -14.50 37.97
N TRP A 473 13.13 -13.25 37.50
CA TRP A 473 12.11 -12.21 37.70
C TRP A 473 10.78 -12.48 36.97
N LEU A 474 10.73 -13.43 36.03
CA LEU A 474 9.55 -13.70 35.21
C LEU A 474 8.44 -14.49 35.91
N GLY A 475 8.74 -15.21 37.00
CA GLY A 475 7.76 -16.09 37.63
C GLY A 475 8.07 -16.47 39.07
N LEU A 476 7.05 -17.00 39.75
CA LEU A 476 7.16 -17.43 41.15
C LEU A 476 7.85 -18.80 41.22
N LYS A 477 8.69 -19.02 42.23
CA LYS A 477 9.62 -20.17 42.36
C LYS A 477 8.99 -21.58 42.42
N LYS A 478 7.66 -21.75 42.30
CA LYS A 478 6.94 -22.97 42.73
C LYS A 478 6.16 -23.77 41.67
N ARG A 479 6.18 -23.45 40.36
CA ARG A 479 5.42 -24.23 39.34
C ARG A 479 6.18 -24.45 38.04
N HIS A 480 6.34 -25.72 37.66
CA HIS A 480 6.94 -26.19 36.41
C HIS A 480 5.88 -26.85 35.53
N CYS A 481 5.12 -26.06 34.77
CA CYS A 481 4.20 -26.58 33.75
C CYS A 481 4.34 -25.80 32.44
N ALA A 482 3.95 -26.41 31.33
CA ALA A 482 4.09 -25.82 29.99
C ALA A 482 3.32 -24.50 29.84
N SER A 483 2.15 -24.35 30.48
CA SER A 483 1.37 -23.12 30.46
C SER A 483 2.07 -21.97 31.20
N GLU A 484 2.70 -22.23 32.35
CA GLU A 484 3.51 -21.25 33.08
C GLU A 484 4.76 -20.85 32.29
N HIS A 485 5.45 -21.83 31.67
CA HIS A 485 6.60 -21.53 30.82
C HIS A 485 6.21 -20.61 29.65
N ARG A 486 5.11 -20.94 28.97
CA ARG A 486 4.56 -20.13 27.87
C ARG A 486 4.16 -18.73 28.31
N TYR A 487 3.67 -18.58 29.54
CA TYR A 487 3.38 -17.25 30.09
C TYR A 487 4.65 -16.45 30.37
N ARG A 488 5.72 -17.08 30.88
CA ARG A 488 7.04 -16.46 31.05
C ARG A 488 7.65 -16.04 29.71
N GLU A 489 7.57 -16.90 28.69
CA GLU A 489 7.98 -16.56 27.32
C GLU A 489 7.25 -15.32 26.80
N TRP A 490 5.94 -15.23 27.05
CA TRP A 490 5.13 -14.09 26.63
C TRP A 490 5.51 -12.80 27.35
N ILE A 491 5.73 -12.84 28.67
CA ILE A 491 6.22 -11.67 29.44
C ILE A 491 7.60 -11.24 28.94
N PHE A 492 8.51 -12.20 28.76
CA PHE A 492 9.87 -11.89 28.30
C PHE A 492 9.86 -11.32 26.88
N GLY A 493 9.05 -11.86 25.98
CA GLY A 493 8.86 -11.34 24.63
C GLY A 493 8.32 -9.90 24.62
N GLN A 494 7.41 -9.54 25.52
CA GLN A 494 6.96 -8.15 25.67
C GLN A 494 8.10 -7.23 26.12
N PHE A 495 8.89 -7.65 27.10
CA PHE A 495 10.04 -6.89 27.55
C PHE A 495 11.06 -6.68 26.42
N LEU A 496 11.47 -7.74 25.71
CA LEU A 496 12.41 -7.62 24.59
C LEU A 496 11.85 -6.77 23.45
N GLY A 497 10.56 -6.95 23.14
CA GLY A 497 9.86 -6.17 22.12
C GLY A 497 9.83 -4.67 22.48
N TRP A 498 9.54 -4.34 23.73
CA TRP A 498 9.60 -2.98 24.25
C TRP A 498 11.03 -2.43 24.27
N MET A 499 12.02 -3.22 24.68
CA MET A 499 13.43 -2.82 24.67
C MET A 499 13.88 -2.44 23.27
N LEU A 500 13.52 -3.20 22.24
CA LEU A 500 13.89 -2.86 20.86
C LEU A 500 13.03 -1.69 20.32
N ASN A 501 11.71 -1.74 20.47
CA ASN A 501 10.80 -0.79 19.82
C ASN A 501 10.70 0.57 20.52
N SER A 502 10.72 0.61 21.85
CA SER A 502 10.55 1.84 22.63
C SER A 502 11.88 2.38 23.14
N TYR A 503 12.78 1.52 23.64
CA TYR A 503 14.09 1.98 24.12
C TYR A 503 15.10 2.18 22.99
N VAL A 504 15.48 1.15 22.23
CA VAL A 504 16.53 1.25 21.20
C VAL A 504 16.11 2.19 20.08
N ILE A 505 14.95 1.97 19.47
CA ILE A 505 14.45 2.85 18.40
C ILE A 505 14.19 4.26 18.95
N GLY A 506 13.60 4.39 20.14
CA GLY A 506 13.38 5.70 20.77
C GLY A 506 14.68 6.48 20.99
N LEU A 507 15.74 5.80 21.42
CA LEU A 507 17.05 6.40 21.64
C LEU A 507 17.70 6.85 20.32
N VAL A 508 17.66 5.98 19.30
CA VAL A 508 18.16 6.33 17.96
C VAL A 508 17.40 7.53 17.40
N LYS A 509 16.06 7.56 17.50
CA LYS A 509 15.24 8.70 17.03
C LYS A 509 15.47 9.98 17.81
N ALA A 510 15.82 9.88 19.09
CA ALA A 510 16.10 11.07 19.89
C ALA A 510 17.38 11.75 19.41
N LEU A 511 18.44 10.98 19.13
CA LEU A 511 19.79 11.50 18.90
C LEU A 511 20.18 11.59 17.41
N PHE A 512 19.55 10.76 16.57
CA PHE A 512 19.82 10.70 15.15
C PHE A 512 18.57 11.04 14.33
N TYR A 513 18.80 11.68 13.20
CA TYR A 513 17.86 11.73 12.09
C TYR A 513 18.17 10.57 11.13
N VAL A 514 17.22 9.65 10.99
CA VAL A 514 17.37 8.47 10.14
C VAL A 514 16.58 8.66 8.85
N THR A 515 17.28 8.57 7.70
CA THR A 515 16.67 8.72 6.37
C THR A 515 17.36 7.84 5.33
N GLU A 516 16.67 7.56 4.23
CA GLU A 516 17.28 7.06 3.00
C GLU A 516 18.07 8.15 2.26
N SER A 517 18.91 7.74 1.31
CA SER A 517 19.53 8.62 0.31
C SER A 517 19.15 8.17 -1.10
N MET A 518 19.06 9.14 -2.02
CA MET A 518 18.83 8.86 -3.44
C MET A 518 19.98 8.01 -4.00
N GLY A 519 19.65 7.00 -4.81
CA GLY A 519 20.62 6.07 -5.38
C GLY A 519 20.97 4.86 -4.49
N GLN A 520 20.99 5.01 -3.17
CA GLN A 520 21.43 3.97 -2.20
C GLN A 520 20.34 2.92 -1.84
N LYS A 521 19.30 2.80 -2.67
CA LYS A 521 18.16 1.87 -2.53
C LYS A 521 17.50 1.95 -1.13
N HIS A 522 17.38 0.83 -0.41
CA HIS A 522 16.73 0.78 0.91
C HIS A 522 17.69 0.95 2.09
N THR A 523 18.93 1.37 1.84
CA THR A 523 19.94 1.62 2.88
C THR A 523 19.56 2.86 3.70
N LEU A 524 19.80 2.80 5.01
CA LEU A 524 19.55 3.90 5.93
C LEU A 524 20.84 4.63 6.30
N ARG A 525 20.78 5.95 6.35
CA ARG A 525 21.82 6.84 6.88
C ARG A 525 21.39 7.39 8.24
N PHE A 526 22.34 7.52 9.14
CA PHE A 526 22.13 8.00 10.51
C PHE A 526 22.89 9.30 10.71
N TYR A 527 22.21 10.43 10.57
CA TYR A 527 22.80 11.75 10.80
C TYR A 527 22.60 12.15 12.26
N ARG A 528 23.59 12.76 12.91
CA ARG A 528 23.35 13.39 14.23
C ARG A 528 22.38 14.56 14.07
N GLY A 529 21.55 14.80 15.09
CA GLY A 529 20.52 15.85 15.03
C GLY A 529 21.07 17.23 14.64
N GLU A 530 22.23 17.61 15.17
CA GLU A 530 22.91 18.87 14.85
C GLU A 530 23.33 18.99 13.37
N VAL A 531 23.90 17.93 12.79
CA VAL A 531 24.29 17.87 11.37
C VAL A 531 23.06 17.99 10.47
N TRP A 532 22.00 17.25 10.82
CA TRP A 532 20.78 17.26 10.04
C TRP A 532 20.07 18.62 10.06
N ASN A 533 20.05 19.31 11.20
CA ASN A 533 19.45 20.63 11.29
C ASN A 533 20.17 21.64 10.39
N LYS A 534 21.51 21.65 10.39
CA LYS A 534 22.31 22.49 9.48
C LYS A 534 21.99 22.18 8.02
N LEU A 535 22.02 20.90 7.63
CA LEU A 535 21.66 20.47 6.27
C LEU A 535 20.26 20.98 5.87
N GLN A 536 19.28 20.75 6.73
CA GLN A 536 17.88 21.14 6.48
C GLN A 536 17.74 22.65 6.29
N GLU A 537 18.42 23.45 7.10
CA GLU A 537 18.43 24.91 6.98
C GLU A 537 19.08 25.37 5.67
N MET A 538 20.25 24.84 5.32
CA MET A 538 20.93 25.17 4.07
C MET A 538 20.08 24.85 2.85
N ALA A 539 19.47 23.67 2.78
CA ALA A 539 18.59 23.32 1.67
C ALA A 539 17.34 24.19 1.62
N PHE A 540 16.77 24.55 2.78
CA PHE A 540 15.64 25.46 2.84
C PHE A 540 15.98 26.85 2.27
N ARG A 541 17.16 27.39 2.61
CA ARG A 541 17.66 28.67 2.09
C ARG A 541 17.86 28.65 0.58
N VAL A 542 18.32 27.54 0.00
CA VAL A 542 18.48 27.39 -1.47
C VAL A 542 17.14 27.55 -2.21
N HIS A 543 16.04 27.04 -1.67
CA HIS A 543 14.72 27.19 -2.30
C HIS A 543 14.14 28.60 -2.15
N LEU A 544 14.48 29.30 -1.05
CA LEU A 544 14.14 30.72 -0.88
C LEU A 544 14.91 31.60 -1.85
N SER A 545 16.23 31.40 -2.01
CA SER A 545 17.05 32.22 -2.91
C SER A 545 16.68 32.05 -4.38
N LYS A 546 16.15 30.88 -4.76
CA LYS A 546 15.60 30.61 -6.10
C LYS A 546 14.21 31.22 -6.34
N GLY A 547 13.63 31.92 -5.36
CA GLY A 547 12.30 32.52 -5.48
C GLY A 547 11.15 31.52 -5.55
N GLN A 548 11.38 30.25 -5.20
CA GLN A 548 10.36 29.20 -5.31
C GLN A 548 9.33 29.30 -4.19
N TRP A 549 9.77 29.77 -3.01
CA TRP A 549 8.93 29.97 -1.84
C TRP A 549 8.99 31.42 -1.37
N ARG A 550 7.83 31.94 -0.98
CA ARG A 550 7.68 33.28 -0.41
C ARG A 550 7.22 33.18 1.04
N ALA A 551 7.90 33.87 1.95
CA ALA A 551 7.44 33.98 3.33
C ALA A 551 6.08 34.70 3.37
N LEU A 552 5.15 34.20 4.18
CA LEU A 552 3.87 34.87 4.45
C LEU A 552 4.00 35.76 5.68
N SER A 553 3.43 36.97 5.62
CA SER A 553 3.35 37.83 6.80
C SER A 553 2.40 37.24 7.85
N PRO A 554 2.55 37.57 9.15
CA PRO A 554 1.62 37.11 10.19
C PRO A 554 0.15 37.46 9.92
N SER A 555 -0.11 38.62 9.29
CA SER A 555 -1.44 39.05 8.89
C SER A 555 -2.02 38.22 7.73
N GLN A 556 -1.21 37.84 6.75
CA GLN A 556 -1.63 36.93 5.67
C GLN A 556 -1.84 35.52 6.18
N ALA A 557 -1.01 35.09 7.13
CA ALA A 557 -1.08 33.80 7.80
C ALA A 557 -2.40 33.59 8.55
N LEU A 558 -2.90 34.63 9.23
CA LEU A 558 -4.16 34.59 10.00
C LEU A 558 -5.42 34.48 9.12
N LYS A 559 -5.34 34.85 7.83
CA LYS A 559 -6.46 34.74 6.89
C LYS A 559 -6.77 33.30 6.49
N PHE A 560 -5.86 32.35 6.75
CA PHE A 560 -6.08 30.96 6.40
C PHE A 560 -6.88 30.22 7.49
N PRO A 561 -7.99 29.56 7.14
CA PRO A 561 -8.74 28.73 8.08
C PRO A 561 -7.86 27.67 8.75
N LYS A 562 -8.18 27.31 10.00
CA LYS A 562 -7.53 26.17 10.69
C LYS A 562 -7.76 24.83 9.96
N THR A 563 -8.71 24.76 9.03
CA THR A 563 -9.02 23.61 8.19
C THR A 563 -8.16 23.51 6.92
N THR A 564 -7.33 24.51 6.62
CA THR A 564 -6.47 24.51 5.43
C THR A 564 -5.48 23.35 5.47
N VAL A 565 -5.40 22.61 4.36
CA VAL A 565 -4.39 21.57 4.18
C VAL A 565 -3.05 22.24 3.94
N THR A 566 -2.08 21.95 4.79
CA THR A 566 -0.71 22.49 4.72
C THR A 566 0.25 21.40 4.28
N SER A 567 1.41 21.79 3.78
CA SER A 567 2.48 20.91 3.34
C SER A 567 3.65 21.00 4.31
N ARG A 568 4.06 19.86 4.88
CA ARG A 568 5.30 19.74 5.63
C ARG A 568 6.39 19.26 4.69
N ILE A 569 7.51 19.98 4.65
CA ILE A 569 8.64 19.59 3.82
C ILE A 569 9.45 18.50 4.52
N ARG A 570 9.89 17.54 3.72
CA ARG A 570 10.86 16.52 4.09
C ARG A 570 11.98 16.53 3.05
N PHE A 571 13.21 16.68 3.50
CA PHE A 571 14.38 16.57 2.63
C PHE A 571 14.89 15.12 2.54
N ILE A 572 15.34 14.73 1.34
CA ILE A 572 16.06 13.49 1.08
C ILE A 572 17.46 13.80 0.51
N PRO A 573 18.54 13.32 1.15
CA PRO A 573 19.91 13.46 0.65
C PRO A 573 20.13 12.93 -0.77
N LYS A 574 20.71 13.76 -1.64
CA LYS A 574 21.38 13.37 -2.89
C LYS A 574 22.90 13.31 -2.67
N VAL A 575 23.68 13.29 -3.75
CA VAL A 575 25.16 13.30 -3.70
C VAL A 575 25.64 14.66 -3.18
N ASN A 576 25.26 15.76 -3.83
CA ASN A 576 25.73 17.12 -3.51
C ASN A 576 24.58 18.10 -3.16
N SER A 577 23.37 17.60 -2.94
CA SER A 577 22.19 18.44 -2.65
C SER A 577 21.11 17.67 -1.90
N MET A 578 19.98 18.31 -1.59
CA MET A 578 18.81 17.65 -1.00
C MET A 578 17.55 17.84 -1.83
N ARG A 579 16.75 16.77 -1.94
CA ARG A 579 15.46 16.78 -2.62
C ARG A 579 14.34 17.12 -1.64
N PRO A 580 13.56 18.20 -1.83
CA PRO A 580 12.36 18.42 -1.03
C PRO A 580 11.26 17.45 -1.47
N ILE A 581 10.50 16.91 -0.52
CA ILE A 581 9.27 16.17 -0.74
C ILE A 581 8.22 16.75 0.19
N THR A 582 7.04 17.04 -0.35
CA THR A 582 5.94 17.57 0.45
C THR A 582 5.12 16.43 1.04
N ARG A 583 4.79 16.57 2.33
CA ARG A 583 3.81 15.73 3.02
C ARG A 583 2.65 16.59 3.47
N LEU A 584 1.49 16.35 2.89
CA LEU A 584 0.26 17.02 3.28
C LEU A 584 -0.08 16.72 4.76
N ALA A 585 -0.50 17.76 5.48
CA ALA A 585 -0.86 17.75 6.89
C ALA A 585 -2.05 18.69 7.12
N GLY A 586 -3.05 18.21 7.86
CA GLY A 586 -4.26 18.96 8.17
C GLY A 586 -5.29 18.05 8.84
N PRO A 587 -6.49 18.57 9.15
CA PRO A 587 -7.60 17.75 9.64
C PRO A 587 -7.89 16.60 8.68
N ARG A 588 -8.27 15.44 9.23
CA ARG A 588 -8.39 14.19 8.46
C ARG A 588 -9.35 14.31 7.29
N GLU A 589 -10.50 14.94 7.49
CA GLU A 589 -11.53 15.12 6.47
C GLU A 589 -11.04 16.02 5.35
N SER A 590 -10.58 17.24 5.66
CA SER A 590 -10.02 18.19 4.68
C SER A 590 -8.86 17.59 3.89
N LEU A 591 -7.98 16.83 4.55
CA LEU A 591 -6.88 16.11 3.90
C LEU A 591 -7.38 15.04 2.94
N GLN A 592 -8.39 14.25 3.32
CA GLN A 592 -8.98 13.23 2.47
C GLN A 592 -9.66 13.85 1.24
N HIS A 593 -10.43 14.93 1.43
CA HIS A 593 -11.07 15.66 0.33
C HIS A 593 -10.02 16.21 -0.65
N PHE A 594 -8.99 16.88 -0.16
CA PHE A 594 -7.92 17.42 -1.01
C PHE A 594 -7.18 16.31 -1.79
N GLN A 595 -6.82 15.21 -1.12
CA GLN A 595 -6.17 14.07 -1.78
C GLN A 595 -7.07 13.41 -2.84
N SER A 596 -8.38 13.33 -2.57
CA SER A 596 -9.34 12.82 -3.55
C SER A 596 -9.48 13.75 -4.74
N GLY A 597 -9.50 15.07 -4.53
CA GLY A 597 -9.46 16.06 -5.61
C GLY A 597 -8.20 15.96 -6.47
N VAL A 598 -7.02 15.78 -5.87
CA VAL A 598 -5.77 15.58 -6.63
C VAL A 598 -5.82 14.31 -7.49
N ARG A 599 -6.35 13.21 -6.95
CA ARG A 599 -6.53 11.95 -7.71
C ARG A 599 -7.55 12.12 -8.83
N LEU A 600 -8.66 12.81 -8.56
CA LEU A 600 -9.69 13.13 -9.53
C LEU A 600 -9.12 13.94 -10.71
N LEU A 601 -8.39 15.02 -10.42
CA LEU A 601 -7.67 15.80 -11.44
C LEU A 601 -6.77 14.92 -12.29
N GLN A 602 -5.97 14.05 -11.67
CA GLN A 602 -5.09 13.14 -12.40
C GLN A 602 -5.86 12.21 -13.34
N ASN A 603 -6.97 11.62 -12.87
CA ASN A 603 -7.75 10.68 -13.68
C ASN A 603 -8.45 11.37 -14.84
N VAL A 604 -9.03 12.55 -14.63
CA VAL A 604 -9.70 13.34 -15.66
C VAL A 604 -8.70 13.81 -16.72
N LEU A 605 -7.57 14.38 -16.32
CA LEU A 605 -6.50 14.74 -17.26
C LEU A 605 -5.99 13.54 -18.05
N SER A 606 -5.88 12.37 -17.39
CA SER A 606 -5.49 11.13 -18.09
C SER A 606 -6.56 10.66 -19.08
N ALA A 607 -7.82 11.02 -18.90
CA ALA A 607 -8.88 10.76 -19.88
C ALA A 607 -8.78 11.72 -21.06
N CYS A 608 -8.64 13.02 -20.81
CA CYS A 608 -8.43 14.04 -21.86
C CYS A 608 -7.24 13.71 -22.76
N VAL A 609 -6.12 13.29 -22.16
CA VAL A 609 -4.91 12.89 -22.90
C VAL A 609 -5.08 11.62 -23.72
N ARG A 610 -5.97 10.70 -23.32
CA ARG A 610 -6.24 9.50 -24.13
C ARG A 610 -7.05 9.84 -25.37
N GLU A 611 -8.03 10.71 -25.25
CA GLU A 611 -8.86 11.17 -26.38
C GLU A 611 -8.07 12.08 -27.33
N ALA A 612 -7.27 12.99 -26.78
CA ALA A 612 -6.41 13.89 -27.54
C ALA A 612 -4.95 13.75 -27.05
N PRO A 613 -4.13 12.88 -27.67
CA PRO A 613 -2.74 12.66 -27.24
C PRO A 613 -1.79 13.83 -27.53
N GLY A 614 -2.15 14.71 -28.48
CA GLY A 614 -1.30 15.80 -28.97
C GLY A 614 -0.59 16.63 -27.88
N PRO A 615 -1.25 17.07 -26.79
CA PRO A 615 -0.64 17.86 -25.72
C PRO A 615 0.51 17.18 -24.97
N MET A 616 0.63 15.85 -25.03
CA MET A 616 1.71 15.12 -24.36
C MET A 616 3.04 15.17 -25.11
N GLY A 617 3.03 15.60 -26.38
CA GLY A 617 4.21 15.62 -27.23
C GLY A 617 4.91 14.25 -27.27
N SER A 618 6.22 14.25 -27.05
CA SER A 618 7.08 13.06 -27.13
C SER A 618 7.20 12.29 -25.81
N THR A 619 6.19 12.36 -24.93
CA THR A 619 6.26 11.72 -23.60
C THR A 619 6.24 10.20 -23.68
N VAL A 620 7.13 9.56 -22.92
CA VAL A 620 7.11 8.12 -22.60
C VAL A 620 6.91 7.92 -21.10
N TRP A 621 6.11 6.94 -20.68
CA TRP A 621 5.85 6.68 -19.24
C TRP A 621 6.79 5.64 -18.62
N GLY A 622 7.49 4.87 -19.45
CA GLY A 622 8.40 3.83 -19.01
C GLY A 622 8.96 2.99 -20.16
N TRP A 623 9.58 1.86 -19.82
CA TRP A 623 10.28 1.03 -20.81
C TRP A 623 9.36 0.43 -21.89
N GLN A 624 8.07 0.25 -21.61
CA GLN A 624 7.12 -0.24 -22.62
C GLN A 624 6.88 0.79 -23.73
N ASP A 625 6.72 2.07 -23.39
CA ASP A 625 6.56 3.12 -24.38
C ASP A 625 7.87 3.39 -25.13
N ILE A 626 9.01 3.34 -24.44
CA ILE A 626 10.33 3.43 -25.08
C ILE A 626 10.51 2.28 -26.07
N HIS A 627 10.16 1.05 -25.70
CA HIS A 627 10.19 -0.09 -26.61
C HIS A 627 9.28 0.11 -27.81
N ARG A 628 8.07 0.64 -27.63
CA ARG A 628 7.15 0.95 -28.73
C ARG A 628 7.77 1.91 -29.74
N VAL A 629 8.29 3.04 -29.28
CA VAL A 629 8.93 4.07 -30.14
C VAL A 629 10.15 3.49 -30.85
N LEU A 630 11.05 2.81 -30.12
CA LEU A 630 12.25 2.24 -30.71
C LEU A 630 11.96 1.08 -31.66
N LYS A 631 10.91 0.30 -31.43
CA LYS A 631 10.52 -0.82 -32.29
C LYS A 631 10.08 -0.38 -33.67
N GLU A 632 9.49 0.81 -33.80
CA GLU A 632 9.14 1.39 -35.10
C GLU A 632 10.38 1.88 -35.86
N PHE A 633 11.38 2.41 -35.14
CA PHE A 633 12.57 3.01 -35.74
C PHE A 633 13.72 2.01 -36.01
N SER A 634 13.94 1.05 -35.11
CA SER A 634 15.10 0.14 -35.13
C SER A 634 15.23 -0.73 -36.39
N PRO A 635 14.13 -1.32 -36.94
CA PRO A 635 14.23 -2.15 -38.14
C PRO A 635 14.76 -1.38 -39.36
N GLN A 636 14.36 -0.11 -39.54
CA GLN A 636 14.82 0.73 -40.64
C GLN A 636 16.32 0.98 -40.55
N GLN A 637 16.81 1.32 -39.36
CA GLN A 637 18.23 1.52 -39.10
C GLN A 637 19.05 0.25 -39.30
N LYS A 638 18.51 -0.94 -38.97
CA LYS A 638 19.21 -2.21 -39.16
C LYS A 638 19.30 -2.63 -40.63
N ASN A 639 18.25 -2.37 -41.41
CA ASN A 639 18.22 -2.69 -42.84
C ASN A 639 19.05 -1.71 -43.66
N SER A 640 19.08 -0.42 -43.28
CA SER A 640 19.87 0.63 -43.93
C SER A 640 20.63 1.42 -42.86
N PRO A 641 21.81 0.94 -42.43
CA PRO A 641 22.60 1.61 -41.41
C PRO A 641 23.05 2.99 -41.86
N ARG A 642 22.70 4.01 -41.07
CA ARG A 642 23.15 5.39 -41.27
C ARG A 642 23.75 5.94 -39.97
N PRO A 643 24.65 6.94 -40.04
CA PRO A 643 25.11 7.62 -38.84
C PRO A 643 23.94 8.26 -38.09
N LEU A 644 23.86 8.01 -36.78
CA LEU A 644 22.84 8.58 -35.90
C LEU A 644 23.49 9.52 -34.88
N TYR A 645 22.85 10.65 -34.68
CA TYR A 645 23.22 11.67 -33.71
C TYR A 645 22.26 11.62 -32.52
N PHE A 646 22.85 11.41 -31.35
CA PHE A 646 22.16 11.31 -30.08
C PHE A 646 22.38 12.59 -29.29
N VAL A 647 21.30 13.14 -28.76
CA VAL A 647 21.36 14.26 -27.80
C VAL A 647 20.52 13.90 -26.60
N LYS A 648 21.15 13.84 -25.43
CA LYS A 648 20.47 13.73 -24.15
C LYS A 648 20.62 15.04 -23.39
N VAL A 649 19.51 15.52 -22.85
CA VAL A 649 19.49 16.66 -21.93
C VAL A 649 18.63 16.36 -20.70
N ASP A 650 19.00 16.94 -19.55
CA ASP A 650 18.31 16.81 -18.25
C ASP A 650 17.89 18.20 -17.78
N VAL A 651 16.59 18.38 -17.50
CA VAL A 651 16.05 19.65 -17.01
C VAL A 651 16.33 19.80 -15.52
N SER A 652 17.02 20.88 -15.16
CA SER A 652 17.36 21.23 -13.78
C SER A 652 16.14 21.60 -12.96
N GLY A 653 15.70 20.67 -12.10
CA GLY A 653 14.66 20.97 -11.12
C GLY A 653 13.28 21.16 -11.75
N ALA A 654 12.95 20.37 -12.78
CA ALA A 654 11.73 20.47 -13.57
C ALA A 654 10.46 20.74 -12.74
N TYR A 655 10.21 19.99 -11.67
CA TYR A 655 9.02 20.23 -10.84
C TYR A 655 9.06 21.55 -10.09
N ASP A 656 10.23 22.00 -9.65
CA ASP A 656 10.38 23.18 -8.80
C ASP A 656 10.48 24.48 -9.61
N SER A 657 10.72 24.40 -10.93
CA SER A 657 10.90 25.54 -11.82
C SER A 657 9.67 25.91 -12.65
N LEU A 658 8.63 25.07 -12.69
CA LEU A 658 7.43 25.30 -13.51
C LEU A 658 6.66 26.56 -13.07
N PRO A 659 6.52 27.58 -13.93
CA PRO A 659 5.75 28.78 -13.60
C PRO A 659 4.26 28.46 -13.46
N HIS A 660 3.63 28.96 -12.39
CA HIS A 660 2.20 28.71 -12.15
C HIS A 660 1.31 29.28 -13.25
N GLN A 661 1.66 30.46 -13.79
CA GLN A 661 0.92 31.08 -14.89
C GLN A 661 0.89 30.18 -16.14
N LYS A 662 2.05 29.65 -16.54
CA LYS A 662 2.14 28.74 -17.69
C LYS A 662 1.41 27.43 -17.46
N LEU A 663 1.46 26.90 -16.24
CA LEU A 663 0.69 25.71 -15.88
C LEU A 663 -0.83 25.92 -15.99
N VAL A 664 -1.33 27.09 -15.61
CA VAL A 664 -2.75 27.45 -15.74
C VAL A 664 -3.14 27.61 -17.20
N GLU A 665 -2.30 28.25 -18.01
CA GLU A 665 -2.49 28.37 -19.47
C GLU A 665 -2.60 27.00 -20.14
N VAL A 666 -1.58 26.14 -19.96
CA VAL A 666 -1.54 24.81 -20.59
C VAL A 666 -2.71 23.94 -20.17
N LEU A 667 -3.06 23.92 -18.88
CA LEU A 667 -4.22 23.14 -18.44
C LEU A 667 -5.55 23.75 -18.88
N GLY A 668 -5.60 25.08 -19.04
CA GLY A 668 -6.75 25.78 -19.61
C GLY A 668 -7.00 25.30 -21.05
N GLU A 669 -5.96 25.21 -21.87
CA GLU A 669 -6.06 24.71 -23.25
C GLU A 669 -6.42 23.22 -23.32
N VAL A 670 -5.87 22.39 -22.42
CA VAL A 670 -6.16 20.95 -22.39
C VAL A 670 -7.59 20.66 -21.94
N LEU A 671 -8.13 21.45 -21.01
CA LEU A 671 -9.46 21.23 -20.42
C LEU A 671 -10.56 22.07 -21.07
N SER A 672 -10.25 23.13 -21.81
CA SER A 672 -11.27 23.98 -22.46
C SER A 672 -12.22 23.22 -23.39
N PRO A 673 -11.78 22.21 -24.18
CA PRO A 673 -12.71 21.44 -25.02
C PRO A 673 -13.71 20.61 -24.19
N PHE A 674 -13.39 20.37 -22.93
CA PHE A 674 -14.11 19.48 -22.02
C PHE A 674 -14.76 20.21 -20.84
N ALA A 675 -14.79 21.55 -20.85
CA ALA A 675 -15.23 22.35 -19.71
C ALA A 675 -16.68 22.01 -19.29
N GLU A 676 -17.55 21.87 -20.28
CA GLU A 676 -18.97 21.53 -20.11
C GLU A 676 -19.23 20.02 -20.06
N GLN A 677 -18.23 19.20 -20.39
CA GLN A 677 -18.37 17.75 -20.43
C GLN A 677 -18.31 17.14 -19.03
N SER A 678 -19.20 16.18 -18.79
CA SER A 678 -19.20 15.34 -17.60
C SER A 678 -18.26 14.15 -17.74
N PHE A 679 -17.49 13.90 -16.70
CA PHE A 679 -16.62 12.74 -16.55
C PHE A 679 -17.18 11.80 -15.49
N PHE A 680 -17.27 10.52 -15.82
CA PHE A 680 -17.71 9.46 -14.94
C PHE A 680 -16.50 8.78 -14.30
N VAL A 681 -16.35 8.94 -12.99
CA VAL A 681 -15.18 8.46 -12.24
C VAL A 681 -15.58 7.25 -11.40
N ARG A 682 -15.04 6.09 -11.79
CA ARG A 682 -15.31 4.82 -11.13
C ARG A 682 -14.15 4.34 -10.29
N GLN A 683 -14.46 3.88 -9.09
CA GLN A 683 -13.54 3.21 -8.18
C GLN A 683 -13.93 1.75 -8.01
N TYR A 684 -13.00 0.85 -8.28
CA TYR A 684 -13.23 -0.58 -8.19
C TYR A 684 -12.00 -1.31 -7.66
N ALA A 685 -12.19 -2.52 -7.15
CA ALA A 685 -11.11 -3.44 -6.82
C ALA A 685 -11.03 -4.54 -7.87
N ARG A 686 -9.83 -4.84 -8.35
CA ARG A 686 -9.54 -5.98 -9.23
C ARG A 686 -8.85 -7.08 -8.42
N VAL A 687 -9.37 -8.30 -8.48
CA VAL A 687 -8.78 -9.51 -7.88
C VAL A 687 -8.50 -10.52 -8.98
N TRP A 688 -7.28 -11.03 -9.06
CA TRP A 688 -6.88 -11.97 -10.10
C TRP A 688 -5.82 -12.94 -9.57
N ASN A 689 -5.66 -14.08 -10.25
CA ASN A 689 -4.60 -15.03 -9.94
C ASN A 689 -3.41 -14.81 -10.89
N ASP A 690 -2.30 -14.32 -10.35
CA ASP A 690 -1.05 -14.22 -11.11
C ASP A 690 -0.44 -15.62 -11.24
N PRO A 691 -0.11 -16.11 -12.45
CA PRO A 691 0.42 -17.45 -12.67
C PRO A 691 1.69 -17.77 -11.85
N ASN A 692 2.47 -16.74 -11.50
CA ASN A 692 3.73 -16.88 -10.78
C ASN A 692 3.63 -16.43 -9.31
N LEU A 693 2.76 -15.47 -9.01
CA LEU A 693 2.68 -14.80 -7.71
C LEU A 693 1.45 -15.20 -6.88
N GLY A 694 0.54 -15.98 -7.46
CA GLY A 694 -0.71 -16.41 -6.86
C GLY A 694 -1.74 -15.28 -6.80
N LEU A 695 -2.67 -15.37 -5.86
CA LEU A 695 -3.80 -14.46 -5.76
C LEU A 695 -3.38 -13.02 -5.40
N ARG A 696 -3.87 -12.02 -6.16
CA ARG A 696 -3.53 -10.60 -6.06
C ARG A 696 -4.77 -9.72 -6.02
N LYS A 697 -4.60 -8.52 -5.46
CA LYS A 697 -5.60 -7.44 -5.50
C LYS A 697 -4.98 -6.10 -5.86
N HIS A 698 -5.76 -5.25 -6.51
CA HIS A 698 -5.44 -3.86 -6.80
C HIS A 698 -6.69 -2.99 -6.71
N PHE A 699 -6.53 -1.75 -6.25
CA PHE A 699 -7.61 -0.77 -6.24
C PHE A 699 -7.38 0.20 -7.38
N CYS A 700 -8.36 0.32 -8.27
CA CYS A 700 -8.32 1.12 -9.46
C CYS A 700 -9.24 2.33 -9.31
N THR A 701 -8.89 3.41 -9.99
CA THR A 701 -9.80 4.52 -10.26
C THR A 701 -9.64 4.90 -11.71
N LYS A 702 -10.74 5.00 -12.45
CA LYS A 702 -10.75 5.33 -13.87
C LYS A 702 -11.79 6.40 -14.15
N ALA A 703 -11.43 7.39 -14.96
CA ALA A 703 -12.34 8.42 -15.44
C ALA A 703 -12.61 8.18 -16.94
N GLU A 704 -13.88 8.31 -17.31
CA GLU A 704 -14.41 8.08 -18.66
C GLU A 704 -15.30 9.24 -19.08
N MET A 705 -15.29 9.56 -20.37
CA MET A 705 -16.06 10.67 -20.95
C MET A 705 -17.49 10.27 -21.35
N SER A 706 -17.73 8.97 -21.48
CA SER A 706 -19.04 8.40 -21.74
C SER A 706 -19.53 7.66 -20.50
N GLU A 707 -20.83 7.70 -20.23
CA GLU A 707 -21.46 6.91 -19.18
C GLU A 707 -21.75 5.51 -19.73
N PRO A 708 -20.99 4.45 -19.39
CA PRO A 708 -21.46 3.12 -19.73
C PRO A 708 -22.63 2.78 -18.80
N LEU A 709 -23.61 2.09 -19.37
CA LEU A 709 -24.92 1.78 -18.79
C LEU A 709 -24.86 1.28 -17.34
N ASN A 710 -23.84 0.49 -16.99
CA ASN A 710 -23.56 0.00 -15.64
C ASN A 710 -22.15 -0.61 -15.54
N MET A 711 -21.77 -1.08 -14.35
CA MET A 711 -20.49 -1.77 -14.10
C MET A 711 -20.27 -3.01 -14.99
N LYS A 712 -21.33 -3.71 -15.41
CA LYS A 712 -21.22 -4.85 -16.31
C LYS A 712 -20.82 -4.41 -17.71
N GLY A 713 -21.41 -3.32 -18.23
CA GLY A 713 -21.02 -2.71 -19.51
C GLY A 713 -19.56 -2.28 -19.50
N PHE A 714 -19.14 -1.56 -18.45
CA PHE A 714 -17.74 -1.18 -18.24
C PHE A 714 -16.77 -2.37 -18.31
N ILE A 715 -17.11 -3.51 -17.70
CA ILE A 715 -16.25 -4.72 -17.73
C ILE A 715 -16.19 -5.32 -19.15
N VAL A 716 -17.26 -5.21 -19.94
CA VAL A 716 -17.25 -5.67 -21.34
C VAL A 716 -16.29 -4.79 -22.15
N ASP A 717 -16.42 -3.47 -22.07
CA ASP A 717 -15.56 -2.52 -22.79
C ASP A 717 -14.07 -2.69 -22.42
N GLU A 718 -13.77 -2.94 -21.14
CA GLU A 718 -12.40 -3.21 -20.66
C GLU A 718 -11.84 -4.56 -21.15
N GLN A 719 -12.71 -5.56 -21.36
CA GLN A 719 -12.31 -6.84 -21.93
C GLN A 719 -12.08 -6.70 -23.44
N ASP A 720 -12.91 -5.93 -24.14
CA ASP A 720 -12.78 -5.70 -25.59
C ASP A 720 -11.54 -4.87 -25.93
N SER A 721 -11.17 -3.93 -25.06
CA SER A 721 -9.90 -3.20 -25.15
C SER A 721 -8.67 -4.04 -24.77
N GLY A 722 -8.84 -5.26 -24.27
CA GLY A 722 -7.76 -6.17 -23.86
C GLY A 722 -7.06 -5.82 -22.55
N THR A 723 -7.57 -4.84 -21.79
CA THR A 723 -6.94 -4.34 -20.55
C THR A 723 -7.25 -5.21 -19.33
N LEU A 724 -8.35 -5.97 -19.41
CA LEU A 724 -8.90 -6.74 -18.31
C LEU A 724 -9.26 -8.15 -18.76
N HIS A 725 -8.65 -9.16 -18.15
CA HIS A 725 -9.03 -10.57 -18.32
C HIS A 725 -8.80 -11.34 -17.02
N ASP A 726 -9.50 -12.47 -16.87
CA ASP A 726 -9.36 -13.44 -15.77
C ASP A 726 -9.41 -12.80 -14.37
N ALA A 727 -10.35 -11.85 -14.18
CA ALA A 727 -10.42 -11.04 -12.98
C ALA A 727 -11.82 -10.95 -12.36
N ILE A 728 -11.85 -10.81 -11.04
CA ILE A 728 -13.04 -10.52 -10.24
C ILE A 728 -13.02 -9.03 -9.87
N LEU A 729 -14.09 -8.32 -10.17
CA LEU A 729 -14.24 -6.89 -9.93
C LEU A 729 -15.25 -6.63 -8.82
N VAL A 730 -14.93 -5.65 -7.98
CA VAL A 730 -15.81 -5.16 -6.92
C VAL A 730 -15.95 -3.66 -7.08
N GLU A 731 -17.15 -3.21 -7.45
CA GLU A 731 -17.49 -1.78 -7.50
C GLU A 731 -17.46 -1.18 -6.09
N ARG A 732 -17.02 0.08 -5.95
CA ARG A 732 -16.92 0.75 -4.65
C ARG A 732 -17.58 2.12 -4.63
N HIS A 733 -17.33 2.91 -5.66
CA HIS A 733 -17.83 4.27 -5.76
C HIS A 733 -17.88 4.71 -7.23
N SER A 734 -18.92 5.46 -7.59
CA SER A 734 -19.04 6.14 -8.88
C SER A 734 -19.46 7.58 -8.60
N SER A 735 -18.85 8.53 -9.30
CA SER A 735 -19.17 9.96 -9.20
C SER A 735 -19.06 10.61 -10.57
N GLU A 736 -19.94 11.56 -10.84
CA GLU A 736 -19.88 12.43 -12.01
C GLU A 736 -19.23 13.76 -11.63
N VAL A 737 -18.37 14.29 -12.49
CA VAL A 737 -17.67 15.57 -12.28
C VAL A 737 -17.52 16.30 -13.61
N ARG A 738 -17.73 17.62 -13.63
CA ARG A 738 -17.54 18.44 -14.83
C ARG A 738 -16.08 18.85 -15.01
N GLY A 739 -15.62 18.97 -16.26
CA GLY A 739 -14.27 19.43 -16.57
C GLY A 739 -13.96 20.81 -15.97
N GLY A 740 -14.92 21.74 -15.99
CA GLY A 740 -14.80 23.05 -15.39
C GLY A 740 -14.51 23.03 -13.88
N ASP A 741 -15.19 22.16 -13.13
CA ASP A 741 -14.97 22.02 -11.68
C ASP A 741 -13.56 21.50 -11.37
N VAL A 742 -13.06 20.60 -12.22
CA VAL A 742 -11.70 20.04 -12.11
C VAL A 742 -10.65 21.13 -12.37
N PHE A 743 -10.87 22.00 -13.35
CA PHE A 743 -9.98 23.13 -13.62
C PHE A 743 -9.97 24.16 -12.48
N GLN A 744 -11.14 24.51 -11.94
CA GLN A 744 -11.25 25.39 -10.77
C GLN A 744 -10.53 24.79 -9.54
N PHE A 745 -10.68 23.48 -9.32
CA PHE A 745 -9.96 22.79 -8.27
C PHE A 745 -8.44 22.86 -8.48
N PHE A 746 -7.95 22.73 -9.71
CA PHE A 746 -6.53 22.88 -10.04
C PHE A 746 -6.00 24.28 -9.71
N GLN A 747 -6.70 25.34 -10.08
CA GLN A 747 -6.32 26.72 -9.73
C GLN A 747 -6.28 26.94 -8.21
N LYS A 748 -7.27 26.41 -7.49
CA LYS A 748 -7.31 26.42 -6.03
C LYS A 748 -6.17 25.60 -5.43
N MET A 749 -5.80 24.49 -6.05
CA MET A 749 -4.69 23.64 -5.61
C MET A 749 -3.36 24.40 -5.65
N LEU A 750 -3.04 25.06 -6.77
CA LEU A 750 -1.78 25.81 -6.91
C LEU A 750 -1.66 26.93 -5.86
N SER A 751 -2.74 27.67 -5.60
CA SER A 751 -2.77 28.78 -4.64
C SER A 751 -2.79 28.37 -3.17
N SER A 752 -3.09 27.10 -2.87
CA SER A 752 -3.25 26.55 -1.52
C SER A 752 -2.04 25.77 -0.99
N TYR A 753 -0.94 25.67 -1.74
CA TYR A 753 0.29 25.05 -1.26
C TYR A 753 1.05 25.93 -0.27
N ILE A 754 0.69 25.79 1.01
CA ILE A 754 1.35 26.43 2.14
C ILE A 754 2.35 25.46 2.77
N ILE A 755 3.60 25.89 2.90
CA ILE A 755 4.70 25.16 3.52
C ILE A 755 4.86 25.62 4.98
N HIS A 756 4.94 24.67 5.90
CA HIS A 756 5.29 24.94 7.29
C HIS A 756 6.74 24.54 7.59
N HIS A 757 7.53 25.50 8.08
CA HIS A 757 8.91 25.30 8.52
C HIS A 757 9.23 26.21 9.71
N ASP A 758 9.74 25.65 10.81
CA ASP A 758 10.15 26.35 12.03
C ASP A 758 9.15 27.43 12.52
N ASN A 759 7.89 27.03 12.66
CA ASN A 759 6.75 27.89 13.07
C ASN A 759 6.43 29.07 12.14
N LYS A 760 7.05 29.14 10.96
CA LYS A 760 6.74 30.11 9.91
C LYS A 760 5.99 29.43 8.76
N MET A 761 5.16 30.21 8.08
CA MET A 761 4.42 29.78 6.90
C MET A 761 5.02 30.40 5.64
N PHE A 762 5.15 29.59 4.60
CA PHE A 762 5.65 29.99 3.29
C PHE A 762 4.64 29.57 2.23
N ARG A 763 4.47 30.34 1.17
CA ARG A 763 3.67 29.96 0.00
C ARG A 763 4.61 29.48 -1.09
N GLN A 764 4.30 28.34 -1.71
CA GLN A 764 4.93 27.96 -2.96
C GLN A 764 4.36 28.84 -4.08
N VAL A 765 5.24 29.61 -4.73
CA VAL A 765 4.86 30.56 -5.80
C VAL A 765 5.35 30.12 -7.18
N CYS A 766 6.28 29.17 -7.21
CA CYS A 766 6.77 28.53 -8.42
C CYS A 766 6.94 27.03 -8.18
N GLY A 767 6.69 26.24 -9.22
CA GLY A 767 6.76 24.79 -9.23
C GLY A 767 5.55 24.09 -8.62
N ILE A 768 5.56 22.76 -8.72
CA ILE A 768 4.55 21.83 -8.23
C ILE A 768 5.14 20.92 -7.15
N PRO A 769 4.34 20.46 -6.18
CA PRO A 769 4.83 19.64 -5.08
C PRO A 769 5.41 18.31 -5.56
N GLN A 770 6.64 18.02 -5.18
CA GLN A 770 7.24 16.71 -5.40
C GLN A 770 6.62 15.66 -4.47
N GLY A 771 6.11 14.58 -5.06
CA GLY A 771 5.46 13.48 -4.33
C GLY A 771 3.92 13.49 -4.41
N ALA A 772 3.31 14.52 -5.01
CA ALA A 772 1.91 14.44 -5.41
C ALA A 772 1.77 13.56 -6.66
N SER A 773 0.68 12.80 -6.76
CA SER A 773 0.49 11.80 -7.82
C SER A 773 0.28 12.42 -9.20
N VAL A 774 -0.25 13.65 -9.26
CA VAL A 774 -0.52 14.38 -10.50
C VAL A 774 0.70 15.11 -11.06
N SER A 775 1.74 15.35 -10.26
CA SER A 775 2.84 16.25 -10.64
C SER A 775 3.60 15.81 -11.90
N ALA A 776 3.78 14.51 -12.10
CA ALA A 776 4.44 14.00 -13.30
C ALA A 776 3.62 14.28 -14.57
N LEU A 777 2.30 14.14 -14.51
CA LEU A 777 1.40 14.43 -15.63
C LEU A 777 1.39 15.93 -15.95
N LEU A 778 1.31 16.80 -14.94
CA LEU A 778 1.37 18.26 -15.13
C LEU A 778 2.69 18.70 -15.77
N CYS A 779 3.81 18.14 -15.31
CA CYS A 779 5.13 18.40 -15.89
C CYS A 779 5.20 17.94 -17.35
N ASN A 780 4.68 16.75 -17.65
CA ASN A 780 4.66 16.21 -19.01
C ASN A 780 3.77 17.02 -19.97
N LEU A 781 2.62 17.51 -19.51
CA LEU A 781 1.75 18.39 -20.30
C LEU A 781 2.44 19.72 -20.59
N CYS A 782 3.09 20.32 -19.58
CA CYS A 782 3.79 21.59 -19.75
C CYS A 782 4.95 21.49 -20.76
N TYR A 783 5.81 20.46 -20.64
CA TYR A 783 6.89 20.25 -21.60
C TYR A 783 6.41 19.69 -22.94
N GLY A 784 5.28 18.97 -22.99
CA GLY A 784 4.65 18.58 -24.25
C GLY A 784 4.14 19.80 -25.03
N HIS A 785 3.52 20.75 -24.33
CA HIS A 785 3.16 22.04 -24.92
C HIS A 785 4.40 22.80 -25.43
N MET A 786 5.47 22.87 -24.63
CA MET A 786 6.75 23.47 -25.06
C MET A 786 7.33 22.81 -26.32
N GLU A 787 7.37 21.47 -26.36
CA GLU A 787 7.83 20.70 -27.52
C GLU A 787 7.01 21.04 -28.76
N ASN A 788 5.69 21.04 -28.62
CA ASN A 788 4.79 21.33 -29.71
C ASN A 788 4.93 22.77 -30.20
N SER A 789 5.34 23.73 -29.36
CA SER A 789 5.59 25.10 -29.81
C SER A 789 6.97 25.27 -30.46
N LEU A 790 8.02 24.74 -29.84
CA LEU A 790 9.42 25.09 -30.16
C LEU A 790 10.18 24.03 -30.97
N LEU A 791 9.76 22.77 -30.90
CA LEU A 791 10.51 21.62 -31.44
C LEU A 791 9.77 20.92 -32.57
N LYS A 792 8.87 21.62 -33.27
CA LYS A 792 8.12 21.07 -34.42
C LYS A 792 9.09 20.58 -35.49
N GLY A 793 8.94 19.30 -35.88
CA GLY A 793 9.73 18.70 -36.95
C GLY A 793 11.17 18.34 -36.58
N ILE A 794 11.62 18.53 -35.33
CA ILE A 794 12.99 18.18 -34.89
C ILE A 794 13.29 16.67 -35.02
N ALA A 795 12.25 15.85 -34.88
CA ALA A 795 12.32 14.39 -34.93
C ALA A 795 12.08 13.81 -36.34
N LYS A 796 12.03 14.63 -37.40
CA LYS A 796 11.79 14.15 -38.76
C LYS A 796 12.89 13.15 -39.17
N GLY A 797 12.50 11.93 -39.51
CA GLY A 797 13.44 10.84 -39.85
C GLY A 797 14.16 10.21 -38.65
N GLY A 798 13.76 10.55 -37.42
CA GLY A 798 14.31 10.03 -36.18
C GLY A 798 13.22 9.87 -35.10
N CYS A 799 13.59 9.97 -33.83
CA CYS A 799 12.64 9.98 -32.73
C CYS A 799 13.08 10.92 -31.59
N LEU A 800 12.11 11.62 -31.01
CA LEU A 800 12.25 12.33 -29.75
C LEU A 800 11.49 11.54 -28.67
N MET A 801 12.09 11.38 -27.50
CA MET A 801 11.45 10.76 -26.35
C MET A 801 11.75 11.58 -25.09
N ARG A 802 10.73 11.77 -24.25
CA ARG A 802 10.86 12.44 -22.97
C ARG A 802 10.27 11.61 -21.83
N LEU A 803 11.07 11.36 -20.80
CA LEU A 803 10.60 10.82 -19.53
C LEU A 803 10.69 11.90 -18.46
N VAL A 804 9.62 12.68 -18.31
CA VAL A 804 9.54 13.83 -17.38
C VAL A 804 10.60 14.89 -17.69
N ASP A 805 11.75 14.86 -17.02
CA ASP A 805 12.83 15.84 -17.11
C ASP A 805 14.00 15.38 -17.99
N ASP A 806 14.03 14.10 -18.36
CA ASP A 806 15.04 13.50 -19.24
C ASP A 806 14.55 13.48 -20.69
N PHE A 807 15.22 14.18 -21.59
CA PHE A 807 14.97 14.13 -23.04
C PHE A 807 16.04 13.30 -23.75
N LEU A 808 15.65 12.62 -24.82
CA LEU A 808 16.53 11.94 -25.77
C LEU A 808 16.04 12.19 -27.20
N LEU A 809 16.87 12.85 -27.99
CA LEU A 809 16.72 12.93 -29.45
C LEU A 809 17.66 11.94 -30.12
N ILE A 810 17.13 11.16 -31.05
CA ILE A 810 17.89 10.31 -31.98
C ILE A 810 17.54 10.76 -33.39
N THR A 811 18.50 11.23 -34.17
CA THR A 811 18.25 11.75 -35.52
C THR A 811 19.40 11.44 -36.48
N PRO A 812 19.13 11.16 -37.76
CA PRO A 812 20.17 11.04 -38.78
C PRO A 812 20.72 12.41 -39.24
N HIS A 813 20.13 13.53 -38.80
CA HIS A 813 20.47 14.87 -39.25
C HIS A 813 21.24 15.65 -38.17
N LEU A 814 22.54 15.88 -38.40
CA LEU A 814 23.40 16.64 -37.48
C LEU A 814 22.89 18.07 -37.22
N SER A 815 22.34 18.71 -38.25
CA SER A 815 21.73 20.04 -38.13
C SER A 815 20.58 20.06 -37.12
N LYS A 816 19.72 19.04 -37.13
CA LYS A 816 18.61 18.89 -36.18
C LYS A 816 19.07 18.58 -34.76
N ALA A 817 20.11 17.76 -34.61
CA ALA A 817 20.72 17.50 -33.31
C ALA A 817 21.32 18.78 -32.71
N THR A 818 22.00 19.58 -33.54
CA THR A 818 22.59 20.86 -33.12
C THR A 818 21.52 21.89 -32.79
N GLU A 819 20.50 22.05 -33.65
CA GLU A 819 19.34 22.94 -33.42
C GLU A 819 18.64 22.62 -32.11
N PHE A 820 18.38 21.33 -31.84
CA PHE A 820 17.76 20.87 -30.59
C PHE A 820 18.61 21.24 -29.37
N LEU A 821 19.92 20.95 -29.43
CA LEU A 821 20.83 21.20 -28.32
C LEU A 821 20.98 22.70 -28.04
N THR A 822 21.19 23.52 -29.08
CA THR A 822 21.29 24.98 -28.97
C THR A 822 20.04 25.57 -28.34
N THR A 823 18.86 25.17 -28.82
CA THR A 823 17.57 25.67 -28.33
C THR A 823 17.38 25.38 -26.84
N LEU A 824 17.71 24.17 -26.39
CA LEU A 824 17.52 23.79 -24.99
C LEU A 824 18.63 24.30 -24.06
N LEU A 825 19.87 24.44 -24.53
CA LEU A 825 20.95 25.05 -23.74
C LEU A 825 20.74 26.54 -23.50
N ALA A 826 20.15 27.26 -24.45
CA ALA A 826 19.71 28.65 -24.26
C ALA A 826 18.65 28.77 -23.14
N GLY A 827 17.88 27.70 -22.92
CA GLY A 827 16.82 27.63 -21.92
C GLY A 827 15.50 28.20 -22.45
N VAL A 828 14.40 27.81 -21.79
CA VAL A 828 13.05 28.29 -22.13
C VAL A 828 12.39 28.82 -20.85
N PRO A 829 12.61 30.11 -20.50
CA PRO A 829 12.17 30.71 -19.25
C PRO A 829 10.66 30.62 -19.01
N ASP A 830 9.84 30.76 -20.06
CA ASP A 830 8.37 30.70 -19.98
C ASP A 830 7.85 29.37 -19.42
N TYR A 831 8.62 28.28 -19.60
CA TYR A 831 8.30 26.94 -19.08
C TYR A 831 9.15 26.57 -17.87
N GLY A 832 10.02 27.47 -17.40
CA GLY A 832 11.02 27.17 -16.37
C GLY A 832 11.97 26.06 -16.80
N CYS A 833 12.20 25.88 -18.10
CA CYS A 833 13.08 24.85 -18.63
C CYS A 833 14.52 25.38 -18.66
N LYS A 834 15.36 24.84 -17.78
CA LYS A 834 16.80 25.13 -17.75
C LYS A 834 17.57 23.83 -17.75
N ILE A 835 18.38 23.59 -18.77
CA ILE A 835 19.18 22.37 -18.86
C ILE A 835 20.36 22.41 -17.89
N ASN A 836 20.75 21.24 -17.36
CA ASN A 836 22.02 21.06 -16.67
C ASN A 836 23.11 20.64 -17.66
N PRO A 837 24.06 21.53 -18.04
CA PRO A 837 25.10 21.19 -19.00
C PRO A 837 25.93 19.95 -18.61
N GLN A 838 26.23 19.78 -17.32
CA GLN A 838 26.99 18.63 -16.79
C GLN A 838 26.30 17.27 -16.96
N LYS A 839 25.02 17.26 -17.33
CA LYS A 839 24.25 16.05 -17.58
C LYS A 839 23.86 15.89 -19.05
N VAL A 840 24.28 16.83 -19.90
CA VAL A 840 24.13 16.71 -21.34
C VAL A 840 25.14 15.71 -21.85
N ALA A 841 24.69 14.82 -22.74
CA ALA A 841 25.56 13.93 -23.47
C ALA A 841 25.21 13.96 -24.96
N VAL A 842 26.24 13.93 -25.81
CA VAL A 842 26.13 13.83 -27.26
C VAL A 842 27.13 12.81 -27.81
N ASN A 843 26.97 12.35 -29.05
CA ASN A 843 27.93 11.46 -29.72
C ASN A 843 28.59 12.10 -30.97
N PHE A 844 28.62 13.43 -31.04
CA PHE A 844 29.20 14.19 -32.15
C PHE A 844 29.99 15.39 -31.63
N PRO A 845 30.93 15.94 -32.43
CA PRO A 845 31.72 17.10 -32.04
C PRO A 845 30.84 18.32 -31.76
N VAL A 846 31.20 19.09 -30.74
CA VAL A 846 30.52 20.34 -30.35
C VAL A 846 31.54 21.46 -30.19
N CYS A 847 31.06 22.72 -30.13
CA CYS A 847 31.93 23.87 -29.90
C CYS A 847 32.59 23.84 -28.52
N GLN A 848 33.72 24.55 -28.39
CA GLN A 848 34.51 24.60 -27.15
C GLN A 848 33.71 25.15 -25.97
N GLU A 849 32.85 26.15 -26.21
CA GLU A 849 31.99 26.76 -25.18
C GLU A 849 31.08 25.73 -24.47
N TRP A 850 30.58 24.73 -25.20
CA TRP A 850 29.74 23.68 -24.63
C TRP A 850 30.57 22.66 -23.83
N LEU A 851 31.79 22.35 -24.29
CA LEU A 851 32.73 21.51 -23.54
C LEU A 851 33.10 22.17 -22.21
N ASP A 852 33.44 23.45 -22.24
CA ASP A 852 33.79 24.24 -21.07
C ASP A 852 32.61 24.36 -20.08
N SER A 853 31.38 24.35 -20.61
CA SER A 853 30.15 24.29 -19.80
C SER A 853 29.91 22.93 -19.14
N GLY A 854 30.62 21.88 -19.54
CA GLY A 854 30.54 20.53 -18.97
C GLY A 854 29.72 19.52 -19.80
N VAL A 855 29.42 19.82 -21.07
CA VAL A 855 28.75 18.88 -21.97
C VAL A 855 29.66 17.68 -22.24
N SER A 856 29.13 16.47 -22.08
CA SER A 856 29.90 15.23 -22.32
C SER A 856 29.78 14.79 -23.78
N VAL A 857 30.91 14.75 -24.50
CA VAL A 857 30.99 14.15 -25.85
C VAL A 857 31.43 12.71 -25.73
N LEU A 858 30.56 11.80 -26.15
CA LEU A 858 30.80 10.36 -26.22
C LEU A 858 31.31 9.99 -27.62
N PRO A 859 31.98 8.83 -27.77
CA PRO A 859 32.36 8.32 -29.09
C PRO A 859 31.14 8.15 -30.01
N SER A 860 31.33 8.36 -31.31
CA SER A 860 30.27 8.23 -32.33
C SER A 860 29.58 6.86 -32.28
N CYS A 861 30.38 5.80 -32.12
CA CYS A 861 29.93 4.44 -31.83
C CYS A 861 30.12 4.13 -30.34
N CYS A 862 29.03 4.16 -29.56
CA CYS A 862 29.07 3.86 -28.13
C CYS A 862 27.76 3.25 -27.62
N LEU A 863 27.78 2.87 -26.35
CA LEU A 863 26.58 2.52 -25.58
C LEU A 863 26.05 3.77 -24.86
N PHE A 864 25.11 4.45 -25.49
CA PHE A 864 24.60 5.75 -25.08
C PHE A 864 23.61 5.63 -23.89
N PRO A 865 23.86 6.30 -22.74
CA PRO A 865 23.07 6.10 -21.53
C PRO A 865 21.85 7.03 -21.41
N TRP A 866 20.65 6.47 -21.27
CA TRP A 866 19.42 7.24 -21.04
C TRP A 866 18.37 6.49 -20.21
N CYS A 867 17.79 7.14 -19.19
CA CYS A 867 16.77 6.59 -18.28
C CYS A 867 17.03 5.16 -17.74
N GLY A 868 18.32 4.81 -17.59
CA GLY A 868 18.76 3.50 -17.14
C GLY A 868 18.78 2.39 -18.19
N LEU A 869 18.77 2.78 -19.45
CA LEU A 869 19.08 1.97 -20.61
C LEU A 869 20.43 2.42 -21.17
N LEU A 870 21.06 1.54 -21.94
CA LEU A 870 22.20 1.83 -22.79
C LEU A 870 21.78 1.46 -24.21
N LEU A 871 21.81 2.41 -25.14
CA LEU A 871 21.45 2.21 -26.53
C LEU A 871 22.72 2.16 -27.37
N ASP A 872 22.90 1.11 -28.15
CA ASP A 872 23.97 1.07 -29.15
C ASP A 872 23.67 2.11 -30.24
N THR A 873 24.55 3.10 -30.41
CA THR A 873 24.30 4.21 -31.35
C THR A 873 24.29 3.80 -32.82
N ARG A 874 24.78 2.60 -33.15
CA ARG A 874 24.81 2.08 -34.53
C ARG A 874 23.65 1.13 -34.80
N THR A 875 23.44 0.15 -33.92
CA THR A 875 22.47 -0.94 -34.12
C THR A 875 21.12 -0.69 -33.47
N LEU A 876 21.04 0.26 -32.53
CA LEU A 876 19.89 0.49 -31.64
C LEU A 876 19.54 -0.70 -30.74
N ASP A 877 20.46 -1.65 -30.56
CA ASP A 877 20.32 -2.68 -29.53
C ASP A 877 20.27 -2.03 -28.14
N VAL A 878 19.33 -2.47 -27.31
CA VAL A 878 19.06 -1.87 -26.01
C VAL A 878 19.52 -2.81 -24.89
N TYR A 879 20.34 -2.26 -24.00
CA TYR A 879 20.84 -2.95 -22.83
C TYR A 879 20.39 -2.26 -21.55
N LYS A 880 20.34 -3.02 -20.46
CA LYS A 880 20.11 -2.46 -19.13
C LYS A 880 21.40 -1.83 -18.60
N ASP A 881 21.30 -0.59 -18.10
CA ASP A 881 22.38 0.05 -17.36
C ASP A 881 22.44 -0.49 -15.90
N TYR A 882 23.50 -1.23 -15.61
CA TYR A 882 23.80 -1.80 -14.28
C TYR A 882 24.78 -0.96 -13.46
N SER A 883 25.36 0.13 -13.98
CA SER A 883 26.30 1.00 -13.26
C SER A 883 25.71 1.53 -11.94
N ARG A 884 24.38 1.71 -11.90
CA ARG A 884 23.61 2.05 -10.69
C ARG A 884 23.75 1.09 -9.51
N TYR A 885 24.34 -0.09 -9.70
CA TYR A 885 24.60 -1.07 -8.65
C TYR A 885 26.04 -1.04 -8.17
N ASP A 886 26.92 -0.30 -8.84
CA ASP A 886 28.31 -0.15 -8.45
C ASP A 886 28.43 0.47 -7.06
N GLY A 887 29.35 -0.07 -6.25
CA GLY A 887 29.51 0.29 -4.84
C GLY A 887 28.30 0.00 -3.92
N LEU A 888 27.19 -0.57 -4.42
CA LEU A 888 25.99 -0.83 -3.63
C LEU A 888 25.94 -2.25 -3.09
N SER A 889 25.57 -2.39 -1.81
CA SER A 889 25.20 -3.70 -1.29
C SER A 889 23.86 -4.16 -1.86
N LEU A 890 23.90 -5.23 -2.67
CA LEU A 890 22.71 -5.84 -3.27
C LEU A 890 21.69 -6.34 -2.26
N ARG A 891 22.08 -6.52 -1.00
CA ARG A 891 21.16 -6.73 0.14
C ARG A 891 20.03 -5.70 0.16
N TYR A 892 20.36 -4.42 -0.07
CA TYR A 892 19.40 -3.32 -0.02
C TYR A 892 18.70 -3.07 -1.36
N SER A 893 19.04 -3.84 -2.41
CA SER A 893 18.36 -3.77 -3.70
C SER A 893 16.96 -4.40 -3.68
N LEU A 894 16.66 -5.19 -2.65
CA LEU A 894 15.38 -5.84 -2.40
C LEU A 894 14.91 -5.54 -0.98
N THR A 895 13.59 -5.59 -0.78
CA THR A 895 13.00 -5.58 0.56
C THR A 895 12.69 -7.02 0.96
N LEU A 896 13.32 -7.52 2.03
CA LEU A 896 13.14 -8.90 2.53
C LEU A 896 12.09 -8.98 3.65
N SER A 897 11.21 -8.00 3.75
CA SER A 897 10.32 -7.76 4.90
C SER A 897 9.38 -8.90 5.29
N SER A 898 9.19 -9.89 4.42
CA SER A 898 8.38 -11.10 4.65
C SER A 898 9.16 -12.41 4.54
N ALA A 899 10.48 -12.37 4.34
CA ALA A 899 11.36 -13.53 4.18
C ALA A 899 11.65 -14.23 5.52
N HIS A 900 10.60 -14.63 6.24
CA HIS A 900 10.73 -15.50 7.41
C HIS A 900 10.79 -16.98 7.03
N SER A 901 10.55 -17.27 5.74
CA SER A 901 10.65 -18.59 5.17
C SER A 901 11.33 -18.52 3.79
N PRO A 902 11.96 -19.63 3.36
CA PRO A 902 12.59 -19.71 2.04
C PRO A 902 11.55 -19.58 0.91
N ALA A 903 10.30 -19.99 1.15
CA ALA A 903 9.18 -19.84 0.21
C ALA A 903 8.82 -18.37 -0.06
N ALA A 904 8.88 -17.50 0.94
CA ALA A 904 8.64 -16.07 0.74
C ALA A 904 9.76 -15.42 -0.08
N VAL A 905 11.02 -15.83 0.16
CA VAL A 905 12.18 -15.44 -0.66
C VAL A 905 11.98 -15.85 -2.12
N MET A 906 11.58 -17.11 -2.35
CA MET A 906 11.28 -17.64 -3.68
C MET A 906 10.28 -16.78 -4.43
N LYS A 907 9.10 -16.52 -3.83
CA LYS A 907 8.07 -15.68 -4.44
C LYS A 907 8.59 -14.28 -4.76
N LYS A 908 9.39 -13.70 -3.87
CA LYS A 908 9.95 -12.35 -4.08
C LYS A 908 10.96 -12.32 -5.23
N LEU A 909 11.87 -13.30 -5.29
CA LEU A 909 12.87 -13.40 -6.34
C LEU A 909 12.21 -13.67 -7.70
N LEU A 910 11.24 -14.58 -7.76
CA LEU A 910 10.44 -14.83 -8.97
C LEU A 910 9.71 -13.57 -9.45
N SER A 911 9.04 -12.85 -8.54
CA SER A 911 8.40 -11.58 -8.87
C SER A 911 9.35 -10.57 -9.51
N VAL A 912 10.54 -10.43 -8.93
CA VAL A 912 11.54 -9.47 -9.42
C VAL A 912 12.07 -9.91 -10.78
N LEU A 913 12.31 -11.21 -10.97
CA LEU A 913 12.78 -11.76 -12.24
C LEU A 913 11.74 -11.53 -13.34
N SER A 914 10.48 -11.92 -13.11
CA SER A 914 9.39 -11.71 -14.07
C SER A 914 9.19 -10.24 -14.42
N LEU A 915 9.32 -9.32 -13.45
CA LEU A 915 9.21 -7.87 -13.70
C LEU A 915 10.40 -7.28 -14.45
N LYS A 916 11.53 -8.00 -14.57
CA LYS A 916 12.76 -7.52 -15.21
C LYS A 916 13.04 -8.20 -16.55
N CYS A 917 12.46 -9.37 -16.80
CA CYS A 917 12.37 -9.99 -18.11
C CYS A 917 11.33 -9.23 -18.95
N THR A 918 11.71 -8.07 -19.47
CA THR A 918 10.84 -7.20 -20.27
C THR A 918 11.19 -7.22 -21.74
N ASP A 919 10.19 -7.02 -22.59
CA ASP A 919 10.25 -7.08 -24.06
C ASP A 919 11.37 -6.22 -24.64
N ILE A 920 11.60 -5.02 -24.08
CA ILE A 920 12.67 -4.11 -24.53
C ILE A 920 14.07 -4.75 -24.60
N PHE A 921 14.36 -5.78 -23.78
CA PHE A 921 15.65 -6.46 -23.77
C PHE A 921 15.64 -7.83 -24.47
N LEU A 922 14.46 -8.38 -24.74
CA LEU A 922 14.28 -9.77 -25.15
C LEU A 922 13.58 -9.92 -26.51
N ASP A 923 12.99 -8.86 -27.06
CA ASP A 923 12.34 -8.84 -28.38
C ASP A 923 13.41 -8.88 -29.48
N LEU A 924 13.46 -10.00 -30.22
CA LEU A 924 14.38 -10.25 -31.32
C LEU A 924 14.04 -9.45 -32.59
N LYS A 925 12.85 -8.84 -32.67
CA LYS A 925 12.53 -7.91 -33.76
C LYS A 925 13.27 -6.58 -33.58
N MET A 926 13.50 -6.17 -32.34
CA MET A 926 14.20 -4.94 -32.01
C MET A 926 15.68 -5.17 -31.75
N ASN A 927 16.06 -6.23 -31.04
CA ASN A 927 17.45 -6.49 -30.62
C ASN A 927 18.08 -7.63 -31.43
N SER A 928 19.40 -7.57 -31.62
CA SER A 928 20.18 -8.70 -32.13
C SER A 928 20.16 -9.90 -31.17
N VAL A 929 20.42 -11.09 -31.70
CA VAL A 929 20.54 -12.32 -30.90
C VAL A 929 21.62 -12.17 -29.82
N GLU A 930 22.78 -11.61 -30.18
CA GLU A 930 23.87 -11.34 -29.23
C GLU A 930 23.42 -10.40 -28.11
N ALA A 931 22.71 -9.31 -28.44
CA ALA A 931 22.21 -8.37 -27.46
C ALA A 931 21.23 -9.00 -26.47
N VAL A 932 20.33 -9.86 -26.97
CA VAL A 932 19.39 -10.62 -26.13
C VAL A 932 20.14 -11.58 -25.20
N TYR A 933 21.11 -12.35 -25.68
CA TYR A 933 21.92 -13.24 -24.83
C TYR A 933 22.70 -12.47 -23.77
N ARG A 934 23.34 -11.36 -24.13
CA ARG A 934 24.10 -10.52 -23.19
C ARG A 934 23.20 -9.90 -22.13
N SER A 935 22.01 -9.45 -22.53
CA SER A 935 21.00 -8.93 -21.60
C SER A 935 20.48 -10.02 -20.65
N LEU A 936 20.23 -11.22 -21.17
CA LEU A 936 19.82 -12.37 -20.38
C LEU A 936 20.88 -12.78 -19.36
N TYR A 937 22.15 -12.87 -19.78
CA TYR A 937 23.27 -13.18 -18.90
C TYR A 937 23.37 -12.19 -17.74
N LYS A 938 23.40 -10.89 -18.03
CA LYS A 938 23.50 -9.83 -16.99
C LYS A 938 22.29 -9.84 -16.06
N LEU A 939 21.09 -10.09 -16.59
CA LEU A 939 19.87 -10.20 -15.79
C LEU A 939 19.93 -11.38 -14.81
N ILE A 940 20.32 -12.56 -15.30
CA ILE A 940 20.46 -13.78 -14.49
C ILE A 940 21.58 -13.62 -13.47
N LEU A 941 22.71 -13.01 -13.83
CA LEU A 941 23.82 -12.76 -12.91
C LEU A 941 23.39 -11.87 -11.74
N LEU A 942 22.70 -10.74 -12.00
CA LEU A 942 22.17 -9.90 -10.94
C LEU A 942 21.16 -10.66 -10.06
N GLN A 943 20.36 -11.53 -10.66
CA GLN A 943 19.41 -12.36 -9.95
C GLN A 943 20.10 -13.40 -9.05
N ALA A 944 21.19 -14.01 -9.50
CA ALA A 944 22.01 -14.95 -8.72
C ALA A 944 22.64 -14.24 -7.51
N LEU A 945 23.18 -13.03 -7.69
CA LEU A 945 23.73 -12.23 -6.59
C LEU A 945 22.65 -11.82 -5.57
N ARG A 946 21.44 -11.48 -6.04
CA ARG A 946 20.28 -11.23 -5.17
C ARG A 946 19.86 -12.48 -4.41
N PHE A 947 19.81 -13.62 -5.08
CA PHE A 947 19.51 -14.91 -4.47
C PHE A 947 20.49 -15.20 -3.31
N HIS A 948 21.79 -15.06 -3.55
CA HIS A 948 22.82 -15.20 -2.52
C HIS A 948 22.61 -14.25 -1.34
N ALA A 949 22.33 -12.96 -1.61
CA ALA A 949 22.06 -11.98 -0.56
C ALA A 949 20.81 -12.33 0.28
N CYS A 950 19.75 -12.84 -0.36
CA CYS A 950 18.54 -13.28 0.31
C CYS A 950 18.81 -14.51 1.20
N VAL A 951 19.49 -15.52 0.67
CA VAL A 951 19.81 -16.77 1.38
C VAL A 951 20.68 -16.51 2.59
N LYS A 952 21.74 -15.69 2.45
CA LYS A 952 22.57 -15.26 3.60
C LYS A 952 21.80 -14.47 4.65
N SER A 953 20.65 -13.90 4.29
CA SER A 953 19.79 -13.12 5.18
C SER A 953 18.66 -13.94 5.80
N LEU A 954 18.53 -15.23 5.48
CA LEU A 954 17.50 -16.09 6.05
C LEU A 954 17.73 -16.27 7.56
N PRO A 955 16.68 -16.09 8.37
CA PRO A 955 16.80 -16.12 9.82
C PRO A 955 16.77 -17.57 10.33
N LEU A 956 16.99 -17.73 11.65
CA LEU A 956 16.74 -18.98 12.38
C LEU A 956 17.52 -20.21 11.89
N GLY A 957 18.65 -20.03 11.21
CA GLY A 957 19.46 -21.14 10.70
C GLY A 957 18.87 -21.84 9.47
N GLN A 958 17.92 -21.22 8.77
CA GLN A 958 17.36 -21.72 7.50
C GLN A 958 18.37 -21.51 6.35
N ASN A 959 19.50 -22.21 6.41
CA ASN A 959 20.58 -22.14 5.43
C ASN A 959 20.41 -23.18 4.31
N VAL A 960 21.25 -23.11 3.28
CA VAL A 960 21.20 -24.06 2.15
C VAL A 960 21.48 -25.49 2.60
N GLU A 961 22.42 -25.67 3.53
CA GLU A 961 22.80 -26.97 4.09
C GLU A 961 21.61 -27.68 4.75
N SER A 962 20.72 -26.93 5.41
CA SER A 962 19.55 -27.49 6.09
C SER A 962 18.47 -28.01 5.13
N ASN A 963 18.40 -27.50 3.89
CA ASN A 963 17.41 -27.93 2.90
C ASN A 963 17.85 -27.62 1.45
N PRO A 964 18.85 -28.34 0.91
CA PRO A 964 19.42 -28.03 -0.40
C PRO A 964 18.42 -28.22 -1.54
N TRP A 965 17.54 -29.23 -1.44
CA TRP A 965 16.55 -29.55 -2.46
C TRP A 965 15.55 -28.41 -2.69
N PHE A 966 15.12 -27.73 -1.62
CA PHE A 966 14.24 -26.56 -1.75
C PHE A 966 14.88 -25.45 -2.59
N PHE A 967 16.16 -25.13 -2.34
CA PHE A 967 16.86 -24.08 -3.06
C PHE A 967 17.14 -24.47 -4.52
N LEU A 968 17.47 -25.74 -4.79
CA LEU A 968 17.57 -26.28 -6.15
C LEU A 968 16.25 -26.15 -6.90
N LYS A 969 15.13 -26.56 -6.30
CA LYS A 969 13.78 -26.40 -6.89
C LYS A 969 13.47 -24.94 -7.21
N MET A 970 13.88 -24.02 -6.34
CA MET A 970 13.71 -22.59 -6.58
C MET A 970 14.51 -22.11 -7.80
N ILE A 971 15.78 -22.51 -7.94
CA ILE A 971 16.63 -22.18 -9.09
C ILE A 971 16.00 -22.71 -10.39
N TRP A 972 15.61 -23.99 -10.40
CA TRP A 972 14.93 -24.62 -11.54
C TRP A 972 13.64 -23.90 -11.92
N THR A 973 12.85 -23.47 -10.94
CA THR A 973 11.61 -22.72 -11.19
C THR A 973 11.89 -21.37 -11.86
N MET A 974 12.91 -20.63 -11.38
CA MET A 974 13.32 -19.37 -11.99
C MET A 974 13.76 -19.56 -13.44
N ALA A 975 14.58 -20.57 -13.72
CA ALA A 975 15.02 -20.89 -15.09
C ALA A 975 13.83 -21.21 -16.02
N ARG A 976 12.89 -22.05 -15.58
CA ARG A 976 11.68 -22.39 -16.35
C ARG A 976 10.78 -21.19 -16.61
N VAL A 977 10.65 -20.27 -15.66
CA VAL A 977 9.88 -19.02 -15.84
C VAL A 977 10.55 -18.13 -16.87
N THR A 978 11.87 -17.93 -16.78
CA THR A 978 12.63 -17.13 -17.75
C THR A 978 12.47 -17.68 -19.17
N ASN A 979 12.62 -19.00 -19.36
CA ASN A 979 12.45 -19.62 -20.68
C ASN A 979 11.03 -19.39 -21.24
N ARG A 980 10.00 -19.60 -20.41
CA ARG A 980 8.60 -19.35 -20.82
C ARG A 980 8.36 -17.90 -21.25
N LEU A 981 8.95 -16.93 -20.54
CA LEU A 981 8.81 -15.51 -20.87
C LEU A 981 9.50 -15.18 -22.20
N ILE A 982 10.72 -15.67 -22.43
CA ILE A 982 11.45 -15.46 -23.70
C ILE A 982 10.65 -16.00 -24.88
N ARG A 983 10.14 -17.23 -24.77
CA ARG A 983 9.31 -17.86 -25.80
C ARG A 983 8.00 -17.11 -26.04
N HIS A 984 7.40 -16.57 -24.98
CA HIS A 984 6.18 -15.79 -25.09
C HIS A 984 6.41 -14.48 -25.86
N ILE A 985 7.47 -13.75 -25.50
CA ILE A 985 7.84 -12.46 -26.13
C ILE A 985 8.14 -12.65 -27.63
N ASN A 986 8.85 -13.72 -27.97
CA ASN A 986 9.28 -13.97 -29.35
C ASN A 986 8.36 -14.93 -30.13
N LYS A 987 7.11 -15.11 -29.70
CA LYS A 987 6.14 -15.97 -30.40
C LYS A 987 5.99 -15.55 -31.87
N GLY A 988 6.18 -16.52 -32.78
CA GLY A 988 6.07 -16.30 -34.22
C GLY A 988 7.33 -15.77 -34.90
N THR A 989 8.45 -15.70 -34.19
CA THR A 989 9.78 -15.45 -34.77
C THR A 989 10.43 -16.81 -35.03
N SER A 990 10.93 -17.05 -36.24
CA SER A 990 11.55 -18.31 -36.68
C SER A 990 12.93 -18.58 -36.05
N ALA A 991 13.45 -17.65 -35.24
CA ALA A 991 14.66 -17.85 -34.45
C ALA A 991 14.38 -18.85 -33.31
N ALA A 992 14.93 -20.06 -33.43
CA ALA A 992 14.78 -21.12 -32.44
C ALA A 992 15.40 -20.72 -31.08
N PHE A 993 14.56 -20.61 -30.04
CA PHE A 993 14.92 -20.45 -28.62
C PHE A 993 14.21 -21.48 -27.73
#